data_AF-A0A4P9W501-F1
#
_entry.id   AF-A0A4P9W501-F1
#
_cell.length_a   1.000
_cell.length_b   1.000
_cell.length_c   1.000
_cell.angle_alpha   90.00
_cell.angle_beta   90.00
_cell.angle_gamma   90.00
#
_symmetry.space_group_name_H-M   'P 1'
#
loop_
_entity.id
_entity.type
_entity.pdbx_description
1 polymer ?
#
loop_
_entity_poly.entity_id
_entity_poly.type
_entity_poly.pdbx_seq_one_letter_code
_entity_poly.pdbx_strand_id
1 'polypeptide(L)'
;LLERKGEPSALITTRGFRHLLHIGNQSRPKIFDLAINAPEVLYSEVVEVDERVTLVGYTAGGAEGVGDRDLTEDGVVKGITGEWVRIMRKPNLKKVEAQLREIYDKGIRSVAVCFLHSFTFPDHEKIVGDLCASIGFTNITLSSALTPTIKIVPRGSSATLDAYLTPCIQRYINTFFSGFDEGIRDPSRLKVEFMQSDGGLAAVNDFSGFRAILSGPAGGVVGYGLTSYEEGGRAVIGFDMGGTSTDVSRYAGRFEHVFETITAGIPIQAPQLDIHTVAAGGGSCLVFRNGLMFVGPESASADPGPTCYRKGGPLTITDANLFLGRLIPDFFPKIFGKSEREPLDVDATRIAFESVASDINAFLGAQSSSSSMNIDEIVYGFITVANESMCRPIRALTQGKGFDTADHILASFGGAGGQHACAIARSLGISQILIHRYSSVLSAVGLSLADVVHEEQEPSAVVLASAVLPHIQARSQELTSRCVAVLTRQGFTAESITCEVHLNLRYQGTDTAIMTLASPTGIPSAADFSSRFAVAHHQEFGFTLPDRDIIVDDIRVRATGHTATGGPATARSTIHAELRSLARTPPPPDRVAATANTYWEGGRRATPVYLLGVLEIGNEVVGPAIIVDDTATILVEPGCAATIASDHIVITVGSGERRAVGVELDPVQLSVFAHRFMSIAEQMGRTLQKTSISTNIKERLDFSCALFGPDGGLVANAPHIPVHLGSMQEAVRWQMNHLKDNLKEGDAILTNHPAAGGSHLPDMTVITPVFSNGKPVFFVASRGHHADIGGIQPGSMPPTSRELYQEGAAIKSFKIVEAGTFNEEGIVRILVDEPAKFPGCSGSRCLKDNISDLKGRMCAMTWKLC
;
A
#
# COMPACT_ATOMS: atom_id res chain seq x y z
N LEU A 1 6.96 18.09 -0.26
CA LEU A 1 7.77 16.91 -0.64
C LEU A 1 7.85 16.72 -2.16
N LEU A 2 6.71 16.52 -2.84
CA LEU A 2 6.65 16.31 -4.30
C LEU A 2 7.32 17.44 -5.11
N GLU A 3 7.13 18.70 -4.69
CA GLU A 3 7.72 19.87 -5.36
C GLU A 3 9.20 20.10 -5.06
N ARG A 4 9.83 19.28 -4.19
CA ARG A 4 11.22 19.49 -3.73
C ARG A 4 11.51 20.90 -3.17
N LYS A 5 10.53 21.46 -2.45
CA LYS A 5 10.63 22.75 -1.73
C LYS A 5 10.65 22.57 -0.20
N GLY A 6 11.72 22.02 0.34
CA GLY A 6 11.95 21.90 1.78
C GLY A 6 13.19 22.66 2.25
N GLU A 7 13.54 22.47 3.52
CA GLU A 7 14.70 23.10 4.13
C GLU A 7 16.00 22.48 3.59
N PRO A 8 17.00 23.28 3.17
CA PRO A 8 18.34 22.77 2.92
C PRO A 8 18.89 22.04 4.14
N SER A 9 19.31 20.79 3.96
CA SER A 9 19.76 19.91 5.04
C SER A 9 21.02 19.14 4.67
N ALA A 10 21.78 18.70 5.67
CA ALA A 10 22.93 17.84 5.48
C ALA A 10 22.70 16.44 6.09
N LEU A 11 23.21 15.42 5.41
CA LEU A 11 23.27 14.05 5.92
C LEU A 11 24.64 13.82 6.58
N ILE A 12 24.63 13.42 7.84
CA ILE A 12 25.82 12.99 8.57
C ILE A 12 25.76 11.46 8.66
N THR A 13 26.75 10.77 8.10
CA THR A 13 26.72 9.31 7.99
C THR A 13 28.10 8.67 8.19
N THR A 14 28.13 7.35 8.30
CA THR A 14 29.35 6.56 8.48
C THR A 14 30.27 6.68 7.26
N ARG A 15 31.57 6.80 7.49
CA ARG A 15 32.57 6.84 6.41
C ARG A 15 32.49 5.62 5.50
N GLY A 16 32.52 5.86 4.19
CA GLY A 16 32.31 4.88 3.13
C GLY A 16 30.86 4.80 2.65
N PHE A 17 29.93 5.50 3.29
CA PHE A 17 28.49 5.45 3.01
C PHE A 17 27.94 6.79 2.48
N ARG A 18 28.81 7.70 2.00
CA ARG A 18 28.41 8.99 1.39
C ARG A 18 27.23 8.90 0.42
N HIS A 19 27.22 7.89 -0.45
CA HIS A 19 26.22 7.73 -1.51
C HIS A 19 25.09 6.78 -1.12
N LEU A 20 24.98 6.35 0.15
CA LEU A 20 24.02 5.35 0.60
C LEU A 20 22.58 5.66 0.16
N LEU A 21 22.08 6.86 0.48
CA LEU A 21 20.72 7.27 0.16
C LEU A 21 20.55 7.67 -1.32
N HIS A 22 21.63 8.03 -2.01
CA HIS A 22 21.59 8.30 -3.46
C HIS A 22 21.46 7.00 -4.26
N ILE A 23 22.16 5.94 -3.84
CA ILE A 23 22.02 4.59 -4.42
C ILE A 23 20.66 3.98 -4.05
N GLY A 24 20.20 4.21 -2.82
CA GLY A 24 18.95 3.68 -2.31
C GLY A 24 18.95 2.14 -2.34
N ASN A 25 17.94 1.55 -2.97
CA ASN A 25 17.81 0.10 -3.18
C ASN A 25 17.98 -0.31 -4.65
N GLN A 26 18.46 0.60 -5.52
CA GLN A 26 18.60 0.40 -6.98
C GLN A 26 17.32 0.01 -7.72
N SER A 27 16.15 0.12 -7.08
CA SER A 27 14.87 -0.19 -7.73
C SER A 27 14.60 0.77 -8.87
N ARG A 28 14.07 0.25 -9.99
CA ARG A 28 13.70 1.04 -11.17
C ARG A 28 12.19 1.01 -11.35
N PRO A 29 11.44 2.02 -10.86
CA PRO A 29 9.99 2.05 -10.95
C PRO A 29 9.48 1.97 -12.39
N LYS A 30 10.25 2.51 -13.34
CA LYS A 30 9.99 2.45 -14.79
C LYS A 30 11.07 1.60 -15.46
N ILE A 31 11.07 0.29 -15.19
CA ILE A 31 12.16 -0.63 -15.57
C ILE A 31 12.41 -0.71 -17.08
N PHE A 32 11.43 -0.31 -17.91
CA PHE A 32 11.53 -0.30 -19.37
C PHE A 32 11.94 1.04 -19.98
N ASP A 33 12.10 2.10 -19.18
CA ASP A 33 12.57 3.39 -19.70
C ASP A 33 14.02 3.28 -20.16
N LEU A 34 14.28 3.62 -21.43
CA LEU A 34 15.63 3.60 -22.01
C LEU A 34 16.52 4.71 -21.44
N ALA A 35 15.92 5.85 -21.05
CA ALA A 35 16.59 6.97 -20.41
C ALA A 35 16.35 6.91 -18.89
N ILE A 36 17.27 6.29 -18.17
CA ILE A 36 17.16 6.09 -16.73
C ILE A 36 17.49 7.39 -16.01
N ASN A 37 16.51 7.95 -15.31
CA ASN A 37 16.71 9.10 -14.43
C ASN A 37 16.82 8.62 -12.98
N ALA A 38 17.94 8.91 -12.33
CA ALA A 38 18.12 8.61 -10.91
C ALA A 38 17.21 9.53 -10.07
N PRO A 39 16.52 9.02 -9.03
CA PRO A 39 15.77 9.85 -8.10
C PRO A 39 16.67 10.87 -7.40
N GLU A 40 16.16 12.09 -7.20
CA GLU A 40 16.84 13.11 -6.42
C GLU A 40 16.78 12.81 -4.92
N VAL A 41 17.83 13.23 -4.20
CA VAL A 41 17.93 13.14 -2.73
C VAL A 41 17.39 14.41 -2.06
N LEU A 42 17.08 14.35 -0.76
CA LEU A 42 16.54 15.49 0.00
C LEU A 42 17.60 16.40 0.65
N TYR A 43 18.82 15.90 0.82
CA TYR A 43 19.92 16.65 1.43
C TYR A 43 20.80 17.29 0.34
N SER A 44 21.43 18.41 0.66
CA SER A 44 22.35 19.12 -0.23
C SER A 44 23.82 18.81 0.04
N GLU A 45 24.15 18.34 1.24
CA GLU A 45 25.51 18.08 1.69
C GLU A 45 25.61 16.75 2.44
N VAL A 46 26.80 16.14 2.43
CA VAL A 46 27.08 14.91 3.17
C VAL A 46 28.39 15.02 3.95
N VAL A 47 28.32 14.74 5.24
CA VAL A 47 29.48 14.63 6.13
C VAL A 47 29.69 13.16 6.49
N GLU A 48 30.87 12.65 6.16
CA GLU A 48 31.29 11.31 6.57
C GLU A 48 32.08 11.38 7.87
N VAL A 49 31.58 10.70 8.89
CA VAL A 49 32.23 10.55 10.20
C VAL A 49 33.00 9.22 10.20
N ASP A 50 34.22 9.24 10.74
CA ASP A 50 35.07 8.05 10.83
C ASP A 50 34.75 7.27 12.12
N GLU A 51 33.50 6.78 12.24
CA GLU A 51 33.04 5.87 13.27
C GLU A 51 32.64 4.51 12.69
N ARG A 52 32.66 3.44 13.50
CA ARG A 52 32.19 2.13 13.06
C ARG A 52 31.85 1.23 14.25
N VAL A 53 30.72 0.55 14.15
CA VAL A 53 30.37 -0.59 15.02
C VAL A 53 29.94 -1.77 14.14
N THR A 54 29.93 -2.98 14.71
CA THR A 54 29.44 -4.20 14.04
C THR A 54 28.77 -5.10 15.06
N LEU A 55 27.85 -5.96 14.62
CA LEU A 55 27.32 -7.04 15.46
C LEU A 55 28.42 -8.10 15.70
N VAL A 56 28.40 -8.72 16.88
CA VAL A 56 29.26 -9.86 17.22
C VAL A 56 28.56 -11.14 16.74
N GLY A 57 29.20 -11.88 15.84
CA GLY A 57 28.66 -13.11 15.21
C GLY A 57 28.18 -12.92 13.77
N TYR A 58 27.78 -14.02 13.12
CA TYR A 58 27.20 -14.05 11.77
C TYR A 58 25.78 -14.62 11.83
N THR A 59 24.79 -13.91 11.30
CA THR A 59 23.37 -14.34 11.31
C THR A 59 23.02 -15.39 10.25
N ALA A 60 23.89 -15.62 9.26
CA ALA A 60 23.62 -16.53 8.13
C ALA A 60 24.23 -17.94 8.28
N GLY A 61 25.03 -18.20 9.32
CA GLY A 61 25.54 -19.54 9.65
C GLY A 61 24.75 -20.08 10.84
N GLY A 62 24.11 -21.23 10.69
CA GLY A 62 23.30 -21.82 11.77
C GLY A 62 24.09 -21.94 13.07
N ALA A 63 23.58 -21.31 14.13
CA ALA A 63 23.70 -21.59 15.56
C ALA A 63 25.01 -22.19 16.15
N GLU A 64 26.16 -22.16 15.48
CA GLU A 64 27.45 -22.28 16.15
C GLU A 64 27.74 -20.91 16.75
N GLY A 65 27.18 -20.72 17.95
CA GLY A 65 27.16 -19.47 18.68
C GLY A 65 28.52 -18.83 18.83
N VAL A 66 28.49 -17.50 18.89
CA VAL A 66 29.54 -16.68 19.49
C VAL A 66 29.93 -17.33 20.82
N GLY A 67 31.10 -17.93 20.91
CA GLY A 67 31.55 -18.53 22.16
C GLY A 67 31.67 -17.46 23.24
N ASP A 68 31.44 -17.82 24.51
CA ASP A 68 31.53 -16.90 25.66
C ASP A 68 32.80 -16.02 25.72
N ARG A 69 33.87 -16.43 25.01
CA ARG A 69 35.14 -15.69 24.93
C ARG A 69 35.00 -14.32 24.23
N ASP A 70 34.18 -14.22 23.19
CA ASP A 70 33.98 -12.96 22.43
C ASP A 70 33.23 -11.90 23.26
N LEU A 71 32.49 -12.31 24.31
CA LEU A 71 31.66 -11.42 25.13
C LEU A 71 32.44 -10.70 26.24
N THR A 72 33.70 -11.08 26.46
CA THR A 72 34.58 -10.53 27.52
C THR A 72 35.66 -9.59 26.98
N GLU A 73 35.68 -9.33 25.66
CA GLU A 73 36.68 -8.46 25.01
C GLU A 73 36.40 -6.97 25.22
N ASP A 74 37.48 -6.18 25.35
CA ASP A 74 37.40 -4.72 25.40
C ASP A 74 36.73 -4.16 24.12
N GLY A 75 35.71 -3.32 24.29
CA GLY A 75 34.97 -2.69 23.19
C GLY A 75 33.75 -3.47 22.70
N VAL A 76 33.41 -4.59 23.32
CA VAL A 76 32.12 -5.27 23.13
C VAL A 76 31.12 -4.77 24.18
N VAL A 77 29.94 -4.34 23.73
CA VAL A 77 28.86 -3.84 24.57
C VAL A 77 27.55 -4.51 24.17
N LYS A 78 26.61 -4.60 25.11
CA LYS A 78 25.27 -5.08 24.80
C LYS A 78 24.44 -3.92 24.24
N GLY A 79 23.95 -4.05 23.01
CA GLY A 79 23.07 -3.08 22.37
C GLY A 79 21.65 -3.12 22.93
N ILE A 80 20.83 -2.13 22.56
CA ILE A 80 19.44 -1.98 23.03
C ILE A 80 18.58 -3.20 22.63
N THR A 81 18.84 -3.79 21.46
CA THR A 81 18.14 -5.00 20.98
C THR A 81 18.49 -6.26 21.77
N GLY A 82 19.47 -6.19 22.67
CA GLY A 82 20.03 -7.31 23.40
C GLY A 82 21.17 -8.03 22.66
N GLU A 83 21.40 -7.70 21.40
CA GLU A 83 22.53 -8.19 20.60
C GLU A 83 23.85 -7.58 21.07
N TRP A 84 24.94 -8.31 20.88
CA TRP A 84 26.27 -7.81 21.23
C TRP A 84 26.86 -7.01 20.07
N VAL A 85 27.38 -5.82 20.38
CA VAL A 85 27.93 -4.86 19.44
C VAL A 85 29.40 -4.65 19.75
N ARG A 86 30.27 -4.82 18.75
CA ARG A 86 31.70 -4.50 18.84
C ARG A 86 31.95 -3.10 18.27
N ILE A 87 32.52 -2.23 19.10
CA ILE A 87 32.92 -0.88 18.74
C ILE A 87 34.26 -0.94 18.02
N MET A 88 34.23 -0.89 16.69
CA MET A 88 35.43 -0.92 15.84
C MET A 88 36.16 0.44 15.83
N ARG A 89 35.40 1.55 15.92
CA ARG A 89 35.95 2.90 15.90
C ARG A 89 34.98 3.91 16.50
N LYS A 90 35.48 4.77 17.40
CA LYS A 90 34.74 5.89 17.99
C LYS A 90 34.91 7.17 17.15
N PRO A 91 33.89 8.04 17.07
CA PRO A 91 33.98 9.30 16.34
C PRO A 91 35.03 10.25 16.96
N ASN A 92 35.84 10.89 16.11
CA ASN A 92 36.79 11.92 16.56
C ASN A 92 36.09 13.29 16.61
N LEU A 93 35.64 13.70 17.80
CA LEU A 93 34.80 14.88 17.97
C LEU A 93 35.42 16.18 17.47
N LYS A 94 36.75 16.37 17.59
CA LYS A 94 37.41 17.58 17.08
C LYS A 94 37.34 17.67 15.55
N LYS A 95 37.50 16.53 14.86
CA LYS A 95 37.38 16.48 13.40
C LYS A 95 35.92 16.66 12.97
N VAL A 96 35.00 16.00 13.65
CA VAL A 96 33.57 16.12 13.37
C VAL A 96 33.10 17.56 13.59
N GLU A 97 33.52 18.22 14.66
CA GLU A 97 33.18 19.63 14.91
C GLU A 97 33.65 20.54 13.77
N ALA A 98 34.89 20.37 13.29
CA ALA A 98 35.39 21.16 12.17
C ALA A 98 34.57 20.94 10.88
N GLN A 99 34.22 19.68 10.57
CA GLN A 99 33.36 19.36 9.43
C GLN A 99 31.95 19.95 9.58
N LEU A 100 31.37 19.88 10.77
CA LEU A 100 30.04 20.43 11.05
C LEU A 100 30.00 21.96 11.03
N ARG A 101 31.06 22.63 11.48
CA ARG A 101 31.18 24.09 11.36
C ARG A 101 31.22 24.53 9.90
N GLU A 102 31.92 23.80 9.03
CA GLU A 102 31.91 24.09 7.60
C GLU A 102 30.49 24.01 7.00
N ILE A 103 29.70 23.00 7.38
CA ILE A 103 28.30 22.88 6.96
C ILE A 103 27.46 24.04 7.51
N TYR A 104 27.67 24.41 8.78
CA TYR A 104 26.97 25.53 9.40
C TYR A 104 27.30 26.86 8.71
N ASP A 105 28.55 27.09 8.36
CA ASP A 105 29.01 28.32 7.70
C ASP A 105 28.47 28.46 6.27
N LYS A 106 28.10 27.35 5.61
CA LYS A 106 27.37 27.34 4.33
C LYS A 106 25.89 27.76 4.44
N GLY A 107 25.39 28.03 5.65
CA GLY A 107 24.01 28.44 5.90
C GLY A 107 23.02 27.30 6.16
N ILE A 108 23.48 26.04 6.19
CA ILE A 108 22.63 24.89 6.52
C ILE A 108 22.37 24.89 8.03
N ARG A 109 21.10 24.76 8.43
CA ARG A 109 20.66 24.76 9.84
C ARG A 109 19.92 23.48 10.25
N SER A 110 19.59 22.63 9.29
CA SER A 110 18.95 21.34 9.52
C SER A 110 19.88 20.18 9.19
N VAL A 111 19.95 19.18 10.05
CA VAL A 111 20.81 18.00 9.85
C VAL A 111 20.10 16.70 10.20
N ALA A 112 20.43 15.64 9.46
CA ALA A 112 20.04 14.27 9.77
C ALA A 112 21.29 13.44 10.06
N VAL A 113 21.33 12.74 11.20
CA VAL A 113 22.43 11.84 11.59
C VAL A 113 21.98 10.39 11.41
N CYS A 114 22.68 9.62 10.57
CA CYS A 114 22.36 8.22 10.30
C CYS A 114 23.63 7.36 10.20
N PHE A 115 23.90 6.58 11.25
CA PHE A 115 25.04 5.67 11.34
C PHE A 115 24.63 4.20 11.20
N LEU A 116 25.57 3.36 10.76
CA LEU A 116 25.35 1.91 10.71
C LEU A 116 25.15 1.34 12.11
N HIS A 117 24.17 0.43 12.21
CA HIS A 117 23.75 -0.24 13.44
C HIS A 117 23.30 0.69 14.58
N SER A 118 22.98 1.97 14.29
CA SER A 118 22.52 2.92 15.31
C SER A 118 21.19 2.54 15.98
N PHE A 119 20.39 1.70 15.32
CA PHE A 119 19.16 1.12 15.90
C PHE A 119 19.40 0.30 17.17
N THR A 120 20.57 -0.33 17.29
CA THR A 120 20.97 -1.11 18.48
C THR A 120 22.05 -0.38 19.30
N PHE A 121 22.86 0.47 18.67
CA PHE A 121 23.89 1.28 19.35
C PHE A 121 23.79 2.77 18.96
N PRO A 122 22.87 3.54 19.58
CA PRO A 122 22.59 4.93 19.21
C PRO A 122 23.63 5.94 19.73
N ASP A 123 24.53 5.52 20.64
CA ASP A 123 25.43 6.41 21.37
C ASP A 123 26.27 7.32 20.46
N HIS A 124 26.78 6.78 19.35
CA HIS A 124 27.54 7.60 18.40
C HIS A 124 26.68 8.69 17.74
N GLU A 125 25.43 8.38 17.37
CA GLU A 125 24.52 9.40 16.83
C GLU A 125 24.20 10.47 17.88
N LYS A 126 23.94 10.06 19.13
CA LYS A 126 23.64 10.98 20.23
C LYS A 126 24.80 11.96 20.48
N ILE A 127 26.02 11.45 20.56
CA ILE A 127 27.22 12.28 20.76
C ILE A 127 27.39 13.31 19.64
N VAL A 128 27.15 12.90 18.38
CA VAL A 128 27.24 13.82 17.23
C VAL A 128 26.05 14.79 17.21
N GLY A 129 24.87 14.37 17.62
CA GLY A 129 23.69 15.22 17.80
C GLY A 129 23.92 16.33 18.82
N ASP A 130 24.45 15.99 20.00
CA ASP A 130 24.79 16.97 21.05
C ASP A 130 25.81 17.99 20.54
N LEU A 131 26.79 17.54 19.73
CA LEU A 131 27.75 18.41 19.08
C LEU A 131 27.08 19.36 18.08
N CYS A 132 26.15 18.88 17.25
CA CYS A 132 25.36 19.72 16.35
C CYS A 132 24.58 20.80 17.14
N ALA A 133 23.96 20.42 18.26
CA ALA A 133 23.24 21.36 19.12
C ALA A 133 24.18 22.43 19.68
N SER A 134 25.38 22.06 20.11
CA SER A 134 26.39 23.00 20.63
C SER A 134 26.91 24.00 19.58
N ILE A 135 26.91 23.64 18.29
CA ILE A 135 27.30 24.51 17.18
C ILE A 135 26.17 25.51 16.84
N GLY A 136 24.90 25.12 17.08
CA GLY A 136 23.73 25.96 16.88
C GLY A 136 22.83 25.54 15.72
N PHE A 137 22.90 24.29 15.25
CA PHE A 137 21.91 23.75 14.31
C PHE A 137 20.51 23.80 14.94
N THR A 138 19.53 24.31 14.20
CA THR A 138 18.17 24.57 14.73
C THR A 138 17.25 23.36 14.61
N ASN A 139 17.56 22.42 13.72
CA ASN A 139 16.83 21.16 13.58
C ASN A 139 17.83 20.00 13.44
N ILE A 140 17.74 19.03 14.35
CA ILE A 140 18.66 17.88 14.42
C ILE A 140 17.81 16.63 14.54
N THR A 141 17.84 15.80 13.50
CA THR A 141 17.12 14.53 13.47
C THR A 141 18.11 13.38 13.62
N LEU A 142 17.99 12.60 14.70
CA LEU A 142 18.76 11.37 14.90
C LEU A 142 17.96 10.18 14.39
N SER A 143 18.55 9.40 13.48
CA SER A 143 17.83 8.30 12.84
C SER A 143 17.41 7.20 13.83
N SER A 144 18.24 6.94 14.84
CA SER A 144 17.97 6.00 15.92
C SER A 144 16.91 6.47 16.92
N ALA A 145 16.71 7.78 17.07
CA ALA A 145 15.66 8.33 17.94
C ALA A 145 14.31 8.45 17.21
N LEU A 146 14.34 8.74 15.90
CA LEU A 146 13.14 8.85 15.08
C LEU A 146 12.55 7.47 14.75
N THR A 147 13.38 6.56 14.26
CA THR A 147 12.97 5.22 13.79
C THR A 147 14.06 4.19 14.12
N PRO A 148 14.01 3.53 15.30
CA PRO A 148 15.04 2.58 15.75
C PRO A 148 14.93 1.21 15.04
N THR A 149 14.88 1.19 13.71
CA THR A 149 14.74 -0.02 12.88
C THR A 149 16.06 -0.43 12.26
N ILE A 150 16.26 -1.71 11.93
CA ILE A 150 17.55 -2.21 11.38
C ILE A 150 17.93 -1.63 10.01
N LYS A 151 16.95 -1.47 9.11
CA LYS A 151 17.18 -1.13 7.69
C LYS A 151 17.66 0.33 7.53
N ILE A 152 18.95 0.52 7.24
CA ILE A 152 19.56 1.86 7.22
C ILE A 152 19.05 2.78 6.10
N VAL A 153 18.70 2.25 4.92
CA VAL A 153 18.22 3.08 3.80
C VAL A 153 16.87 3.75 4.12
N PRO A 154 15.80 3.02 4.50
CA PRO A 154 14.54 3.64 4.89
C PRO A 154 14.65 4.45 6.19
N ARG A 155 15.47 4.02 7.16
CA ARG A 155 15.76 4.79 8.38
C ARG A 155 16.42 6.14 8.07
N GLY A 156 17.47 6.14 7.25
CA GLY A 156 18.16 7.37 6.83
C GLY A 156 17.30 8.27 5.93
N SER A 157 16.47 7.67 5.07
CA SER A 157 15.49 8.41 4.26
C SER A 157 14.44 9.10 5.13
N SER A 158 13.96 8.43 6.19
CA SER A 158 13.03 9.02 7.16
C SER A 158 13.66 10.15 7.97
N ALA A 159 14.91 9.96 8.42
CA ALA A 159 15.64 11.01 9.14
C ALA A 159 15.90 12.25 8.28
N THR A 160 16.29 12.05 7.01
CA THR A 160 16.49 13.17 6.06
C THR A 160 15.19 13.84 5.68
N LEU A 161 14.09 13.09 5.57
CA LEU A 161 12.75 13.63 5.33
C LEU A 161 12.27 14.54 6.46
N ASP A 162 12.42 14.10 7.70
CA ASP A 162 12.06 14.91 8.87
C ASP A 162 12.92 16.18 8.93
N ALA A 163 14.25 16.05 8.73
CA ALA A 163 15.15 17.20 8.67
C ALA A 163 14.78 18.20 7.55
N TYR A 164 14.26 17.70 6.44
CA TYR A 164 13.85 18.49 5.29
C TYR A 164 12.50 19.20 5.47
N LEU A 165 11.55 18.58 6.18
CA LEU A 165 10.17 19.07 6.28
C LEU A 165 9.85 19.78 7.60
N THR A 166 10.41 19.33 8.73
CA THR A 166 10.09 19.87 10.06
C THR A 166 10.24 21.40 10.15
N PRO A 167 11.34 22.01 9.63
CA PRO A 167 11.47 23.47 9.66
C PRO A 167 10.39 24.20 8.85
N CYS A 168 9.96 23.65 7.72
CA CYS A 168 8.87 24.21 6.93
C CYS A 168 7.53 24.17 7.68
N ILE A 169 7.24 23.04 8.34
CA ILE A 169 6.02 22.87 9.12
C ILE A 169 5.99 23.80 10.32
N GLN A 170 7.11 23.94 11.04
CA GLN A 170 7.21 24.87 12.17
C GLN A 170 7.01 26.32 11.72
N ARG A 171 7.52 26.73 10.56
CA ARG A 171 7.22 28.06 9.98
C ARG A 171 5.74 28.23 9.65
N TYR A 172 5.12 27.21 9.06
CA TYR A 172 3.67 27.22 8.77
C TYR A 172 2.84 27.39 10.04
N ILE A 173 3.13 26.60 11.08
CA ILE A 173 2.46 26.68 12.38
C ILE A 173 2.63 28.07 13.00
N ASN A 174 3.86 28.61 12.98
CA ASN A 174 4.12 29.95 13.51
C ASN A 174 3.38 31.04 12.75
N THR A 175 3.29 30.91 11.42
CA THR A 175 2.53 31.83 10.57
C THR A 175 1.03 31.72 10.85
N PHE A 176 0.49 30.51 10.96
CA PHE A 176 -0.89 30.26 11.35
C PHE A 176 -1.23 30.98 12.65
N PHE A 177 -0.42 30.77 13.70
CA PHE A 177 -0.64 31.43 14.98
C PHE A 177 -0.47 32.95 14.95
N SER A 178 0.34 33.51 14.03
CA SER A 178 0.48 34.96 13.91
C SER A 178 -0.79 35.66 13.42
N GLY A 179 -1.75 34.91 12.87
CA GLY A 179 -3.07 35.40 12.47
C GLY A 179 -4.09 35.50 13.60
N PHE A 180 -3.74 35.13 14.83
CA PHE A 180 -4.64 35.09 15.98
C PHE A 180 -4.03 35.77 17.22
N ASP A 181 -4.86 36.10 18.21
CA ASP A 181 -4.41 36.68 19.49
C ASP A 181 -3.52 35.71 20.28
N GLU A 182 -2.63 36.24 21.13
CA GLU A 182 -1.67 35.43 21.91
C GLU A 182 -2.30 34.30 22.73
N GLY A 183 -3.57 34.46 23.14
CA GLY A 183 -4.34 33.46 23.87
C GLY A 183 -4.56 32.13 23.13
N ILE A 184 -4.38 32.08 21.80
CA ILE A 184 -4.48 30.82 21.02
C ILE A 184 -3.31 29.86 21.32
N ARG A 185 -2.17 30.40 21.77
CA ARG A 185 -0.97 29.61 22.08
C ARG A 185 -0.97 29.07 23.50
N ASP A 186 -1.92 29.49 24.33
CA ASP A 186 -2.06 29.03 25.70
C ASP A 186 -2.84 27.70 25.73
N PRO A 187 -2.17 26.54 25.95
CA PRO A 187 -2.82 25.24 25.96
C PRO A 187 -3.82 25.07 27.13
N SER A 188 -3.77 25.93 28.15
CA SER A 188 -4.76 25.96 29.22
C SER A 188 -6.08 26.63 28.81
N ARG A 189 -6.04 27.46 27.75
CA ARG A 189 -7.19 28.15 27.20
C ARG A 189 -7.76 27.46 25.95
N LEU A 190 -6.90 27.04 25.02
CA LEU A 190 -7.30 26.36 23.80
C LEU A 190 -6.27 25.30 23.42
N LYS A 191 -6.74 24.06 23.21
CA LYS A 191 -5.92 23.01 22.63
C LYS A 191 -5.97 23.12 21.11
N VAL A 192 -4.80 23.28 20.50
CA VAL A 192 -4.63 23.22 19.04
C VAL A 192 -3.91 21.93 18.71
N GLU A 193 -4.49 21.16 17.81
CA GLU A 193 -4.06 19.81 17.49
C GLU A 193 -4.07 19.61 15.98
N PHE A 194 -3.19 18.75 15.49
CA PHE A 194 -3.05 18.43 14.07
C PHE A 194 -3.25 16.93 13.86
N MET A 195 -3.95 16.57 12.77
CA MET A 195 -4.07 15.19 12.34
C MET A 195 -2.69 14.63 11.98
N GLN A 196 -2.41 13.43 12.45
CA GLN A 196 -1.24 12.64 12.09
C GLN A 196 -1.60 11.59 11.03
N SER A 197 -0.60 11.08 10.34
CA SER A 197 -0.73 10.03 9.32
C SER A 197 -1.37 8.73 9.82
N ASP A 198 -1.32 8.48 11.12
CA ASP A 198 -1.77 7.26 11.77
C ASP A 198 -3.24 7.35 12.26
N GLY A 199 -3.93 8.45 11.96
CA GLY A 199 -5.32 8.71 12.36
C GLY A 199 -5.48 9.32 13.75
N GLY A 200 -4.40 9.56 14.48
CA GLY A 200 -4.42 10.24 15.77
C GLY A 200 -4.21 11.76 15.64
N LEU A 201 -4.58 12.50 16.68
CA LEU A 201 -4.20 13.90 16.85
C LEU A 201 -2.87 14.02 17.59
N ALA A 202 -2.06 15.00 17.21
CA ALA A 202 -0.88 15.44 17.95
C ALA A 202 -1.04 16.89 18.40
N ALA A 203 -0.56 17.18 19.61
CA ALA A 203 -0.37 18.55 20.06
C ALA A 203 0.64 19.28 19.16
N VAL A 204 0.47 20.59 19.00
CA VAL A 204 1.30 21.40 18.08
C VAL A 204 2.81 21.25 18.32
N ASN A 205 3.23 21.14 19.58
CA ASN A 205 4.65 21.02 19.94
C ASN A 205 5.26 19.68 19.56
N ASP A 206 4.43 18.65 19.38
CA ASP A 206 4.84 17.27 19.08
C ASP A 206 4.65 16.93 17.58
N PHE A 207 4.25 17.92 16.75
CA PHE A 207 4.02 17.74 15.33
C PHE A 207 5.29 18.01 14.52
N SER A 208 5.71 17.05 13.69
CA SER A 208 6.94 17.12 12.89
C SER A 208 6.70 16.77 11.42
N GLY A 209 7.71 17.01 10.59
CA GLY A 209 7.75 16.61 9.18
C GLY A 209 7.40 15.14 8.96
N PHE A 210 7.96 14.27 9.80
CA PHE A 210 7.71 12.84 9.78
C PHE A 210 6.26 12.44 10.09
N ARG A 211 5.59 13.15 11.02
CA ARG A 211 4.21 12.84 11.46
C ARG A 211 3.11 13.47 10.58
N ALA A 212 3.47 14.40 9.70
CA ALA A 212 2.52 15.17 8.90
C ALA A 212 2.17 14.55 7.53
N ILE A 213 2.90 13.53 7.09
CA ILE A 213 2.82 13.00 5.72
C ILE A 213 1.48 12.28 5.52
N LEU A 214 0.69 12.63 4.50
CA LEU A 214 -0.64 12.03 4.29
C LEU A 214 -1.65 12.32 5.43
N SER A 215 -1.41 13.43 6.13
CA SER A 215 -2.35 14.25 6.91
C SER A 215 -3.85 14.08 6.67
N GLY A 216 -4.25 14.59 5.50
CA GLY A 216 -5.65 14.81 5.14
C GLY A 216 -6.46 13.52 4.96
N PRO A 217 -6.01 12.56 4.12
CA PRO A 217 -6.71 11.31 3.92
C PRO A 217 -6.98 10.54 5.22
N ALA A 218 -6.09 10.63 6.22
CA ALA A 218 -6.27 9.98 7.50
C ALA A 218 -7.54 10.45 8.24
N GLY A 219 -7.87 11.74 8.16
CA GLY A 219 -9.13 12.27 8.68
C GLY A 219 -10.35 11.63 8.00
N GLY A 220 -10.27 11.38 6.69
CA GLY A 220 -11.33 10.67 5.95
C GLY A 220 -11.52 9.23 6.47
N VAL A 221 -10.42 8.54 6.77
CA VAL A 221 -10.44 7.19 7.35
C VAL A 221 -11.10 7.14 8.73
N VAL A 222 -10.74 8.08 9.61
CA VAL A 222 -11.40 8.22 10.91
C VAL A 222 -12.89 8.51 10.73
N GLY A 223 -13.23 9.42 9.82
CA GLY A 223 -14.61 9.80 9.50
C GLY A 223 -15.46 8.60 9.13
N TYR A 224 -15.18 7.93 8.01
CA TYR A 224 -16.00 6.79 7.58
C TYR A 224 -15.90 5.61 8.55
N GLY A 225 -14.72 5.39 9.16
CA GLY A 225 -14.50 4.30 10.09
C GLY A 225 -15.40 4.40 11.31
N LEU A 226 -15.59 5.59 11.86
CA LEU A 226 -16.43 5.80 13.05
C LEU A 226 -17.91 6.02 12.71
N THR A 227 -18.23 6.64 11.57
CA THR A 227 -19.63 6.93 11.20
C THR A 227 -20.33 5.79 10.48
N SER A 228 -19.59 4.86 9.86
CA SER A 228 -20.18 3.83 8.98
C SER A 228 -19.94 2.38 9.42
N TYR A 229 -19.18 2.15 10.49
CA TYR A 229 -18.97 0.82 11.07
C TYR A 229 -19.82 0.62 12.34
N GLU A 230 -20.48 -0.53 12.43
CA GLU A 230 -21.13 -1.00 13.66
C GLU A 230 -20.30 -2.12 14.32
N GLU A 231 -20.22 -2.11 15.65
CA GLU A 231 -19.46 -3.11 16.40
C GLU A 231 -20.00 -4.53 16.18
N GLY A 232 -19.13 -5.46 15.79
CA GLY A 232 -19.54 -6.81 15.38
C GLY A 232 -20.22 -6.90 14.01
N GLY A 233 -20.33 -5.78 13.29
CA GLY A 233 -20.88 -5.69 11.94
C GLY A 233 -19.88 -6.06 10.84
N ARG A 234 -20.28 -5.81 9.59
CA ARG A 234 -19.44 -6.01 8.41
C ARG A 234 -18.32 -4.98 8.36
N ALA A 235 -17.16 -5.38 7.86
CA ALA A 235 -16.06 -4.45 7.61
C ALA A 235 -16.45 -3.44 6.51
N VAL A 236 -15.85 -2.25 6.57
CA VAL A 236 -16.17 -1.12 5.69
C VAL A 236 -14.95 -0.75 4.86
N ILE A 237 -15.15 -0.53 3.58
CA ILE A 237 -14.15 -0.01 2.64
C ILE A 237 -14.46 1.47 2.43
N GLY A 238 -13.54 2.35 2.79
CA GLY A 238 -13.61 3.77 2.48
C GLY A 238 -13.24 4.02 1.02
N PHE A 239 -14.03 4.85 0.34
CA PHE A 239 -13.80 5.30 -1.02
C PHE A 239 -13.98 6.82 -1.08
N ASP A 240 -12.88 7.56 -0.94
CA ASP A 240 -12.84 9.02 -1.06
C ASP A 240 -12.45 9.39 -2.49
N MET A 241 -13.36 9.97 -3.26
CA MET A 241 -13.04 10.44 -4.61
C MET A 241 -13.21 11.97 -4.70
N GLY A 242 -12.08 12.63 -4.91
CA GLY A 242 -11.99 14.08 -5.13
C GLY A 242 -11.78 14.46 -6.60
N GLY A 243 -11.28 15.68 -6.80
CA GLY A 243 -10.96 16.22 -8.13
C GLY A 243 -9.67 15.67 -8.75
N THR A 244 -8.71 15.20 -7.95
CA THR A 244 -7.38 14.80 -8.47
C THR A 244 -7.10 13.32 -8.29
N SER A 245 -7.53 12.74 -7.17
CA SER A 245 -7.23 11.38 -6.76
C SER A 245 -8.43 10.72 -6.09
N THR A 246 -8.29 9.41 -5.89
CA THR A 246 -9.15 8.60 -5.04
C THR A 246 -8.31 7.95 -3.95
N ASP A 247 -8.72 8.06 -2.69
CA ASP A 247 -8.10 7.39 -1.56
C ASP A 247 -9.00 6.25 -1.09
N VAL A 248 -8.42 5.04 -0.96
CA VAL A 248 -9.16 3.86 -0.47
C VAL A 248 -8.47 3.25 0.73
N SER A 249 -9.26 2.75 1.68
CA SER A 249 -8.80 2.12 2.91
C SER A 249 -9.86 1.16 3.45
N ARG A 250 -9.49 0.36 4.47
CA ARG A 250 -10.36 -0.65 5.07
C ARG A 250 -10.41 -0.46 6.58
N TYR A 251 -11.61 -0.57 7.14
CA TYR A 251 -11.84 -0.50 8.58
C TYR A 251 -12.71 -1.67 9.03
N ALA A 252 -12.28 -2.36 10.08
CA ALA A 252 -12.96 -3.54 10.63
C ALA A 252 -12.94 -3.50 12.17
N GLY A 253 -13.35 -2.35 12.73
CA GLY A 253 -13.35 -2.10 14.19
C GLY A 253 -12.01 -1.65 14.77
N ARG A 254 -10.96 -1.62 13.95
CA ARG A 254 -9.65 -1.05 14.26
C ARG A 254 -9.02 -0.45 13.01
N PHE A 255 -8.18 0.55 13.22
CA PHE A 255 -7.36 1.12 12.15
C PHE A 255 -6.25 0.15 11.76
N GLU A 256 -6.06 -0.04 10.45
CA GLU A 256 -4.92 -0.79 9.92
C GLU A 256 -3.78 0.20 9.65
N HIS A 257 -2.59 -0.11 10.18
CA HIS A 257 -1.40 0.70 9.96
C HIS A 257 -0.36 -0.02 9.10
N VAL A 258 0.29 0.74 8.22
CA VAL A 258 1.51 0.37 7.51
C VAL A 258 2.67 1.18 8.06
N PHE A 259 3.87 0.59 8.03
CA PHE A 259 5.06 1.16 8.67
C PHE A 259 6.16 1.50 7.68
N GLU A 260 6.06 1.03 6.43
CA GLU A 260 7.01 1.34 5.38
C GLU A 260 6.23 1.67 4.11
N THR A 261 6.36 2.90 3.63
CA THR A 261 5.71 3.39 2.41
C THR A 261 6.71 4.11 1.52
N ILE A 262 6.40 4.26 0.24
CA ILE A 262 7.21 5.05 -0.70
C ILE A 262 6.39 6.25 -1.12
N THR A 263 6.83 7.45 -0.73
CA THR A 263 6.20 8.71 -1.17
C THR A 263 7.21 9.53 -1.94
N ALA A 264 6.85 10.01 -3.13
CA ALA A 264 7.73 10.78 -4.01
C ALA A 264 9.08 10.08 -4.33
N GLY A 265 9.08 8.74 -4.36
CA GLY A 265 10.28 7.92 -4.58
C GLY A 265 11.20 7.80 -3.36
N ILE A 266 10.78 8.26 -2.19
CA ILE A 266 11.55 8.17 -0.94
C ILE A 266 10.89 7.11 -0.04
N PRO A 267 11.64 6.12 0.45
CA PRO A 267 11.12 5.17 1.43
C PRO A 267 11.00 5.85 2.79
N ILE A 268 9.85 5.69 3.44
CA ILE A 268 9.48 6.33 4.70
C ILE A 268 9.09 5.24 5.66
N GLN A 269 9.71 5.22 6.84
CA GLN A 269 9.43 4.27 7.90
C GLN A 269 8.64 4.95 9.03
N ALA A 270 7.40 5.32 8.76
CA ALA A 270 6.50 5.95 9.73
C ALA A 270 5.21 5.13 9.86
N PRO A 271 4.58 5.07 11.05
CA PRO A 271 3.23 4.54 11.16
C PRO A 271 2.26 5.44 10.39
N GLN A 272 1.52 4.84 9.48
CA GLN A 272 0.53 5.52 8.64
C GLN A 272 -0.69 4.61 8.54
N LEU A 273 -1.89 5.18 8.42
CA LEU A 273 -3.06 4.39 8.03
C LEU A 273 -2.81 3.75 6.66
N ASP A 274 -3.28 2.52 6.49
CA ASP A 274 -3.16 1.80 5.22
C ASP A 274 -4.12 2.40 4.18
N ILE A 275 -3.63 3.44 3.50
CA ILE A 275 -4.37 4.19 2.49
C ILE A 275 -3.68 3.97 1.15
N HIS A 276 -4.45 3.49 0.18
CA HIS A 276 -4.00 3.37 -1.20
C HIS A 276 -4.61 4.50 -2.03
N THR A 277 -3.77 5.42 -2.49
CA THR A 277 -4.18 6.48 -3.41
C THR A 277 -4.08 6.03 -4.86
N VAL A 278 -5.11 6.30 -5.65
CA VAL A 278 -5.10 6.15 -7.10
C VAL A 278 -5.18 7.50 -7.77
N ALA A 279 -4.39 7.69 -8.82
CA ALA A 279 -4.40 8.87 -9.70
C ALA A 279 -5.62 8.89 -10.64
N ALA A 280 -6.80 8.57 -10.09
CA ALA A 280 -8.09 8.59 -10.73
C ALA A 280 -9.01 9.45 -9.86
N GLY A 281 -9.33 10.66 -10.31
CA GLY A 281 -10.29 11.58 -9.68
C GLY A 281 -11.08 12.32 -10.76
N GLY A 282 -11.95 13.25 -10.38
CA GLY A 282 -12.79 13.98 -11.35
C GLY A 282 -12.02 14.65 -12.50
N GLY A 283 -10.80 15.10 -12.26
CA GLY A 283 -9.91 15.77 -13.21
C GLY A 283 -8.91 14.84 -13.91
N SER A 284 -8.98 13.51 -13.72
CA SER A 284 -8.08 12.59 -14.42
C SER A 284 -8.33 12.61 -15.93
N CYS A 285 -7.25 12.79 -16.69
CA CYS A 285 -7.30 12.97 -18.14
C CYS A 285 -7.72 11.70 -18.87
N LEU A 286 -8.51 11.85 -19.94
CA LEU A 286 -8.97 10.77 -20.81
C LEU A 286 -8.17 10.77 -22.11
N VAL A 287 -7.52 9.64 -22.41
CA VAL A 287 -6.64 9.52 -23.58
C VAL A 287 -6.91 8.19 -24.31
N PHE A 288 -6.95 8.22 -25.64
CA PHE A 288 -6.97 7.02 -26.47
C PHE A 288 -5.63 6.86 -27.18
N ARG A 289 -5.00 5.68 -27.09
CA ARG A 289 -3.74 5.39 -27.77
C ARG A 289 -3.63 3.91 -28.10
N ASN A 290 -3.23 3.59 -29.34
CA ASN A 290 -2.98 2.22 -29.80
C ASN A 290 -4.12 1.23 -29.53
N GLY A 291 -5.38 1.66 -29.67
CA GLY A 291 -6.55 0.79 -29.45
C GLY A 291 -7.01 0.65 -27.99
N LEU A 292 -6.33 1.32 -27.05
CA LEU A 292 -6.64 1.28 -25.62
C LEU A 292 -7.13 2.64 -25.14
N MET A 293 -8.11 2.61 -24.24
CA MET A 293 -8.59 3.77 -23.49
C MET A 293 -7.81 3.88 -22.17
N PHE A 294 -7.27 5.06 -21.88
CA PHE A 294 -6.52 5.35 -20.66
C PHE A 294 -7.21 6.45 -19.86
N VAL A 295 -7.19 6.30 -18.53
CA VAL A 295 -7.71 7.28 -17.57
C VAL A 295 -6.63 7.57 -16.54
N GLY A 296 -6.17 8.81 -16.48
CA GLY A 296 -4.99 9.17 -15.68
C GLY A 296 -3.69 8.54 -16.21
N PRO A 297 -2.58 8.60 -15.45
CA PRO A 297 -2.43 9.20 -14.12
C PRO A 297 -2.35 10.73 -14.13
N GLU A 298 -2.26 11.35 -15.31
CA GLU A 298 -2.28 12.80 -15.44
C GLU A 298 -3.63 13.38 -15.00
N SER A 299 -3.58 14.51 -14.30
CA SER A 299 -4.77 15.21 -13.81
C SER A 299 -4.74 16.66 -14.26
N ALA A 300 -5.88 17.15 -14.73
CA ALA A 300 -6.11 18.55 -15.04
C ALA A 300 -6.18 19.44 -13.78
N SER A 301 -6.26 18.84 -12.58
CA SER A 301 -6.44 19.55 -11.30
C SER A 301 -7.64 20.50 -11.33
N ALA A 302 -7.62 21.61 -10.59
CA ALA A 302 -8.64 22.66 -10.66
C ALA A 302 -8.29 23.78 -11.66
N ASP A 303 -7.01 23.90 -12.04
CA ASP A 303 -6.49 24.89 -12.98
C ASP A 303 -5.36 24.27 -13.83
N PRO A 304 -5.50 24.18 -15.18
CA PRO A 304 -6.62 24.69 -15.98
C PRO A 304 -7.92 23.89 -15.76
N GLY A 305 -7.89 22.73 -15.11
CA GLY A 305 -9.07 21.93 -14.83
C GLY A 305 -9.69 21.24 -16.06
N PRO A 306 -10.80 20.50 -15.88
CA PRO A 306 -11.58 19.89 -16.95
C PRO A 306 -11.92 20.82 -18.11
N THR A 307 -12.19 20.26 -19.31
CA THR A 307 -12.60 21.04 -20.50
C THR A 307 -13.82 21.91 -20.18
N CYS A 308 -14.79 21.35 -19.45
CA CYS A 308 -16.01 22.03 -19.00
C CYS A 308 -15.78 23.21 -18.03
N TYR A 309 -14.56 23.41 -17.48
CA TYR A 309 -14.25 24.54 -16.59
C TYR A 309 -13.94 25.84 -17.36
N ARG A 310 -13.92 25.80 -18.71
CA ARG A 310 -13.73 26.97 -19.58
C ARG A 310 -12.36 27.66 -19.44
N LYS A 311 -11.35 26.93 -19.00
CA LYS A 311 -9.96 27.42 -18.81
C LYS A 311 -8.94 26.75 -19.74
N GLY A 312 -9.41 25.95 -20.70
CA GLY A 312 -8.57 25.35 -21.75
C GLY A 312 -7.83 24.07 -21.35
N GLY A 313 -8.30 23.35 -20.33
CA GLY A 313 -7.73 22.05 -19.97
C GLY A 313 -8.31 20.87 -20.77
N PRO A 314 -7.79 19.64 -20.54
CA PRO A 314 -8.09 18.46 -21.34
C PRO A 314 -9.44 17.80 -21.00
N LEU A 315 -9.84 16.76 -21.74
CA LEU A 315 -10.99 15.91 -21.38
C LEU A 315 -10.68 15.10 -20.12
N THR A 316 -11.65 15.05 -19.20
CA THR A 316 -11.52 14.38 -17.89
C THR A 316 -12.73 13.53 -17.53
N ILE A 317 -12.67 12.80 -16.41
CA ILE A 317 -13.83 12.07 -15.85
C ILE A 317 -15.03 13.00 -15.61
N THR A 318 -14.79 14.24 -15.15
CA THR A 318 -15.86 15.24 -14.93
C THR A 318 -16.54 15.59 -16.24
N ASP A 319 -15.78 15.75 -17.33
CA ASP A 319 -16.32 15.97 -18.67
C ASP A 319 -17.18 14.78 -19.12
N ALA A 320 -16.73 13.56 -18.89
CA ALA A 320 -17.50 12.36 -19.23
C ALA A 320 -18.83 12.29 -18.45
N ASN A 321 -18.81 12.54 -17.14
CA ASN A 321 -20.03 12.58 -16.33
C ASN A 321 -20.97 13.72 -16.77
N LEU A 322 -20.45 14.88 -17.14
CA LEU A 322 -21.23 15.98 -17.70
C LEU A 322 -21.90 15.60 -19.03
N PHE A 323 -21.14 15.06 -19.97
CA PHE A 323 -21.64 14.67 -21.30
C PHE A 323 -22.73 13.60 -21.23
N LEU A 324 -22.56 12.62 -20.34
CA LEU A 324 -23.52 11.54 -20.13
C LEU A 324 -24.77 12.00 -19.35
N GLY A 325 -24.89 13.28 -18.98
CA GLY A 325 -26.02 13.81 -18.22
C GLY A 325 -26.05 13.37 -16.76
N ARG A 326 -24.92 12.88 -16.23
CA ARG A 326 -24.76 12.45 -14.83
C ARG A 326 -24.47 13.60 -13.90
N LEU A 327 -23.89 14.69 -14.43
CA LEU A 327 -23.74 15.98 -13.75
C LEU A 327 -24.68 16.99 -14.39
N ILE A 328 -25.43 17.72 -13.55
CA ILE A 328 -26.45 18.67 -14.00
C ILE A 328 -25.94 20.11 -13.76
N PRO A 329 -25.64 20.88 -14.82
CA PRO A 329 -25.06 22.22 -14.68
C PRO A 329 -25.87 23.19 -13.83
N ASP A 330 -27.20 23.09 -13.85
CA ASP A 330 -28.09 24.00 -13.11
C ASP A 330 -27.97 23.86 -11.59
N PHE A 331 -27.55 22.68 -11.12
CA PHE A 331 -27.32 22.41 -9.69
C PHE A 331 -25.84 22.40 -9.32
N PHE A 332 -24.95 22.79 -10.24
CA PHE A 332 -23.53 22.90 -9.99
C PHE A 332 -23.13 24.38 -9.73
N PRO A 333 -22.21 24.67 -8.79
CA PRO A 333 -21.73 26.02 -8.56
C PRO A 333 -21.22 26.73 -9.83
N LYS A 334 -21.69 27.96 -10.06
CA LYS A 334 -21.27 28.80 -11.19
C LYS A 334 -19.98 29.54 -10.86
N ILE A 335 -18.86 28.82 -10.85
CA ILE A 335 -17.53 29.34 -10.47
C ILE A 335 -16.49 29.20 -11.59
N PHE A 336 -16.93 29.01 -12.83
CA PHE A 336 -16.06 28.68 -13.97
C PHE A 336 -15.89 29.84 -14.94
N GLY A 337 -15.04 29.62 -15.95
CA GLY A 337 -14.68 30.63 -16.93
C GLY A 337 -13.73 31.68 -16.39
N LYS A 338 -13.38 32.64 -17.25
CA LYS A 338 -12.48 33.74 -16.89
C LYS A 338 -13.10 34.68 -15.85
N SER A 339 -14.43 34.70 -15.78
CA SER A 339 -15.19 35.54 -14.86
C SER A 339 -15.47 34.88 -13.51
N GLU A 340 -15.18 33.57 -13.37
CA GLU A 340 -15.52 32.74 -12.20
C GLU A 340 -17.00 32.84 -11.78
N ARG A 341 -17.88 32.98 -12.78
CA ARG A 341 -19.34 33.14 -12.61
C ARG A 341 -20.16 32.34 -13.60
N GLU A 342 -19.51 31.51 -14.41
CA GLU A 342 -20.16 30.76 -15.49
C GLU A 342 -20.45 29.31 -15.05
N PRO A 343 -21.48 28.66 -15.62
CA PRO A 343 -21.74 27.24 -15.41
C PRO A 343 -20.73 26.38 -16.20
N LEU A 344 -20.76 25.07 -15.95
CA LEU A 344 -20.02 24.08 -16.73
C LEU A 344 -20.36 24.20 -18.24
N ASP A 345 -19.36 23.99 -19.09
CA ASP A 345 -19.50 24.07 -20.55
C ASP A 345 -19.76 22.71 -21.20
N VAL A 346 -21.04 22.42 -21.46
CA VAL A 346 -21.47 21.18 -22.11
C VAL A 346 -21.02 21.11 -23.57
N ASP A 347 -21.02 22.25 -24.28
CA ASP A 347 -20.70 22.28 -25.71
C ASP A 347 -19.20 22.09 -25.96
N ALA A 348 -18.35 22.71 -25.14
CA ALA A 348 -16.90 22.51 -25.21
C ALA A 348 -16.54 21.03 -24.99
N THR A 349 -17.14 20.40 -23.97
CA THR A 349 -16.96 18.97 -23.71
C THR A 349 -17.44 18.10 -24.87
N ARG A 350 -18.62 18.39 -25.44
CA ARG A 350 -19.15 17.63 -26.59
C ARG A 350 -18.21 17.70 -27.79
N ILE A 351 -17.77 18.90 -28.18
CA ILE A 351 -16.86 19.10 -29.32
C ILE A 351 -15.55 18.33 -29.11
N ALA A 352 -15.01 18.35 -27.88
CA ALA A 352 -13.79 17.61 -27.58
C ALA A 352 -13.99 16.09 -27.69
N PHE A 353 -15.11 15.54 -27.21
CA PHE A 353 -15.40 14.11 -27.35
C PHE A 353 -15.70 13.68 -28.80
N GLU A 354 -16.27 14.55 -29.63
CA GLU A 354 -16.48 14.28 -31.06
C GLU A 354 -15.12 14.01 -31.77
N SER A 355 -14.06 14.74 -31.39
CA SER A 355 -12.71 14.49 -31.90
C SER A 355 -12.19 13.11 -31.49
N VAL A 356 -12.29 12.77 -30.19
CA VAL A 356 -11.81 11.47 -29.68
C VAL A 356 -12.62 10.30 -30.28
N ALA A 357 -13.92 10.49 -30.47
CA ALA A 357 -14.79 9.50 -31.09
C ALA A 357 -14.42 9.22 -32.55
N SER A 358 -14.01 10.26 -33.29
CA SER A 358 -13.49 10.12 -34.65
C SER A 358 -12.22 9.26 -34.67
N ASP A 359 -11.27 9.51 -33.76
CA ASP A 359 -10.00 8.76 -33.70
C ASP A 359 -10.22 7.27 -33.37
N ILE A 360 -11.12 6.97 -32.43
CA ILE A 360 -11.46 5.59 -32.04
C ILE A 360 -12.13 4.85 -33.20
N ASN A 361 -13.13 5.47 -33.84
CA ASN A 361 -13.83 4.84 -34.95
C ASN A 361 -12.93 4.65 -36.18
N ALA A 362 -11.99 5.57 -36.42
CA ALA A 362 -10.96 5.40 -37.45
C ALA A 362 -10.05 4.19 -37.16
N PHE A 363 -9.64 3.98 -35.90
CA PHE A 363 -8.86 2.81 -35.51
C PHE A 363 -9.64 1.50 -35.69
N LEU A 364 -10.90 1.45 -35.24
CA LEU A 364 -11.76 0.27 -35.37
C LEU A 364 -11.95 -0.12 -36.84
N GLY A 365 -12.23 0.86 -37.71
CA GLY A 365 -12.39 0.64 -39.15
C GLY A 365 -11.12 0.14 -39.85
N ALA A 366 -9.93 0.39 -39.29
CA ALA A 366 -8.66 -0.07 -39.83
C ALA A 366 -8.30 -1.52 -39.44
N GLN A 367 -8.86 -2.06 -38.35
CA GLN A 367 -8.47 -3.38 -37.79
C GLN A 367 -9.50 -4.49 -38.03
N SER A 368 -10.79 -4.18 -38.26
CA SER A 368 -11.82 -5.19 -38.58
C SER A 368 -13.11 -4.56 -39.13
N SER A 369 -14.01 -5.37 -39.68
CA SER A 369 -15.39 -5.01 -40.05
C SER A 369 -16.32 -4.88 -38.81
N SER A 370 -15.80 -4.28 -37.74
CA SER A 370 -16.56 -4.06 -36.50
C SER A 370 -17.48 -2.84 -36.66
N SER A 371 -18.60 -2.86 -35.96
CA SER A 371 -19.56 -1.75 -35.99
C SER A 371 -18.97 -0.51 -35.31
N SER A 372 -19.22 0.67 -35.90
CA SER A 372 -18.78 1.95 -35.32
C SER A 372 -19.45 2.16 -33.96
N MET A 373 -18.69 2.59 -32.96
CA MET A 373 -19.23 2.95 -31.65
C MET A 373 -19.80 4.36 -31.70
N ASN A 374 -20.97 4.57 -31.08
CA ASN A 374 -21.51 5.90 -30.94
C ASN A 374 -20.78 6.69 -29.82
N ILE A 375 -20.92 8.01 -29.82
CA ILE A 375 -20.20 8.87 -28.87
C ILE A 375 -20.58 8.58 -27.41
N ASP A 376 -21.84 8.24 -27.11
CA ASP A 376 -22.26 7.91 -25.75
C ASP A 376 -21.58 6.62 -25.26
N GLU A 377 -21.47 5.60 -26.12
CA GLU A 377 -20.76 4.34 -25.82
C GLU A 377 -19.27 4.58 -25.57
N ILE A 378 -18.65 5.46 -26.35
CA ILE A 378 -17.23 5.82 -26.19
C ILE A 378 -17.01 6.54 -24.87
N VAL A 379 -17.82 7.55 -24.55
CA VAL A 379 -17.70 8.31 -23.29
C VAL A 379 -18.00 7.43 -22.08
N TYR A 380 -19.02 6.58 -22.16
CA TYR A 380 -19.31 5.59 -21.13
C TYR A 380 -18.20 4.54 -20.98
N GLY A 381 -17.52 4.20 -22.07
CA GLY A 381 -16.33 3.35 -22.07
C GLY A 381 -15.21 3.91 -21.20
N PHE A 382 -14.92 5.21 -21.29
CA PHE A 382 -13.95 5.86 -20.40
C PHE A 382 -14.36 5.79 -18.92
N ILE A 383 -15.64 6.01 -18.60
CA ILE A 383 -16.15 5.84 -17.23
C ILE A 383 -15.97 4.39 -16.75
N THR A 384 -16.22 3.42 -17.62
CA THR A 384 -16.06 1.99 -17.30
C THR A 384 -14.61 1.65 -17.00
N VAL A 385 -13.67 2.14 -17.80
CA VAL A 385 -12.23 1.98 -17.57
C VAL A 385 -11.77 2.69 -16.29
N ALA A 386 -12.30 3.88 -16.01
CA ALA A 386 -12.02 4.61 -14.77
C ALA A 386 -12.46 3.81 -13.54
N ASN A 387 -13.69 3.27 -13.57
CA ASN A 387 -14.24 2.46 -12.48
C ASN A 387 -13.42 1.19 -12.23
N GLU A 388 -13.02 0.47 -13.28
CA GLU A 388 -12.17 -0.71 -13.15
C GLU A 388 -10.78 -0.35 -12.60
N SER A 389 -10.21 0.78 -13.03
CA SER A 389 -8.94 1.29 -12.51
C SER A 389 -9.01 1.60 -11.01
N MET A 390 -10.12 2.18 -10.54
CA MET A 390 -10.38 2.45 -9.12
C MET A 390 -10.71 1.17 -8.31
N CYS A 391 -11.14 0.07 -8.94
CA CYS A 391 -11.34 -1.21 -8.25
C CYS A 391 -10.02 -1.93 -7.89
N ARG A 392 -8.95 -1.74 -8.68
CA ARG A 392 -7.64 -2.36 -8.46
C ARG A 392 -7.05 -2.12 -7.06
N PRO A 393 -6.93 -0.88 -6.54
CA PRO A 393 -6.41 -0.63 -5.20
C PRO A 393 -7.28 -1.27 -4.12
N ILE A 394 -8.61 -1.30 -4.30
CA ILE A 394 -9.55 -1.88 -3.32
C ILE A 394 -9.31 -3.38 -3.21
N ARG A 395 -9.16 -4.08 -4.35
CA ARG A 395 -8.81 -5.51 -4.37
C ARG A 395 -7.43 -5.77 -3.76
N ALA A 396 -6.46 -4.88 -3.99
CA ALA A 396 -5.15 -4.99 -3.35
C ALA A 396 -5.23 -4.89 -1.83
N LEU A 397 -6.07 -3.99 -1.30
CA LEU A 397 -6.21 -3.74 0.14
C LEU A 397 -7.08 -4.79 0.86
N THR A 398 -7.93 -5.49 0.11
CA THR A 398 -8.85 -6.53 0.62
C THR A 398 -8.39 -7.95 0.24
N GLN A 399 -8.61 -8.37 -1.01
CA GLN A 399 -8.28 -9.70 -1.51
C GLN A 399 -6.78 -10.00 -1.38
N GLY A 400 -5.93 -9.00 -1.57
CA GLY A 400 -4.48 -9.11 -1.35
C GLY A 400 -4.07 -9.43 0.10
N LYS A 401 -4.98 -9.30 1.07
CA LYS A 401 -4.81 -9.69 2.48
C LYS A 401 -5.75 -10.84 2.90
N GLY A 402 -6.35 -11.53 1.93
CA GLY A 402 -7.23 -12.68 2.17
C GLY A 402 -8.67 -12.33 2.54
N PHE A 403 -9.15 -11.11 2.26
CA PHE A 403 -10.54 -10.70 2.49
C PHE A 403 -11.38 -10.71 1.20
N ASP A 404 -12.59 -11.25 1.25
CA ASP A 404 -13.57 -11.11 0.16
C ASP A 404 -14.21 -9.71 0.17
N THR A 405 -14.18 -9.01 -0.96
CA THR A 405 -14.82 -7.69 -1.10
C THR A 405 -16.33 -7.78 -0.92
N ALA A 406 -16.98 -8.88 -1.32
CA ALA A 406 -18.43 -9.04 -1.20
C ALA A 406 -18.92 -9.00 0.25
N ASP A 407 -18.06 -9.35 1.23
CA ASP A 407 -18.38 -9.30 2.65
C ASP A 407 -18.35 -7.89 3.25
N HIS A 408 -17.93 -6.87 2.47
CA HIS A 408 -17.76 -5.50 2.94
C HIS A 408 -18.94 -4.59 2.58
N ILE A 409 -19.01 -3.45 3.27
CA ILE A 409 -19.83 -2.29 2.91
C ILE A 409 -18.91 -1.24 2.27
N LEU A 410 -19.38 -0.56 1.22
CA LEU A 410 -18.64 0.56 0.61
C LEU A 410 -19.09 1.89 1.23
N ALA A 411 -18.23 2.55 2.02
CA ALA A 411 -18.46 3.92 2.46
C ALA A 411 -17.90 4.89 1.41
N SER A 412 -18.77 5.49 0.61
CA SER A 412 -18.39 6.41 -0.47
C SER A 412 -18.52 7.86 -0.03
N PHE A 413 -17.45 8.63 -0.24
CA PHE A 413 -17.36 10.03 0.13
C PHE A 413 -16.43 10.82 -0.80
N GLY A 414 -16.23 12.10 -0.51
CA GLY A 414 -15.64 13.05 -1.46
C GLY A 414 -16.66 13.55 -2.50
N GLY A 415 -16.38 14.70 -3.12
CA GLY A 415 -17.34 15.37 -4.02
C GLY A 415 -17.71 14.57 -5.28
N ALA A 416 -16.85 13.64 -5.70
CA ALA A 416 -17.09 12.79 -6.87
C ALA A 416 -17.42 11.32 -6.52
N GLY A 417 -17.33 10.91 -5.25
CA GLY A 417 -17.50 9.51 -4.85
C GLY A 417 -18.87 8.94 -5.20
N GLY A 418 -19.93 9.71 -4.95
CA GLY A 418 -21.32 9.34 -5.26
C GLY A 418 -21.60 9.09 -6.75
N GLN A 419 -20.76 9.62 -7.65
CA GLN A 419 -20.91 9.47 -9.09
C GLN A 419 -20.48 8.08 -9.60
N HIS A 420 -19.66 7.38 -8.83
CA HIS A 420 -19.03 6.11 -9.23
C HIS A 420 -19.34 4.93 -8.29
N ALA A 421 -19.90 5.21 -7.10
CA ALA A 421 -20.09 4.23 -6.04
C ALA A 421 -20.88 2.97 -6.46
N CYS A 422 -21.99 3.13 -7.19
CA CYS A 422 -22.82 1.99 -7.63
C CYS A 422 -22.06 1.04 -8.57
N ALA A 423 -21.38 1.58 -9.59
CA ALA A 423 -20.60 0.79 -10.52
C ALA A 423 -19.43 0.07 -9.84
N ILE A 424 -18.70 0.77 -8.95
CA ILE A 424 -17.58 0.18 -8.20
C ILE A 424 -18.06 -0.93 -7.28
N ALA A 425 -19.13 -0.68 -6.51
CA ALA A 425 -19.71 -1.71 -5.64
C ALA A 425 -20.12 -2.96 -6.43
N ARG A 426 -20.79 -2.78 -7.58
CA ARG A 426 -21.18 -3.90 -8.44
C ARG A 426 -19.97 -4.68 -8.97
N SER A 427 -18.92 -4.00 -9.42
CA SER A 427 -17.67 -4.63 -9.90
C SER A 427 -16.87 -5.36 -8.82
N LEU A 428 -17.11 -5.02 -7.54
CA LEU A 428 -16.51 -5.66 -6.37
C LEU A 428 -17.43 -6.68 -5.69
N GLY A 429 -18.67 -6.85 -6.16
CA GLY A 429 -19.66 -7.73 -5.53
C GLY A 429 -20.22 -7.20 -4.22
N ILE A 430 -20.02 -5.91 -3.91
CA ILE A 430 -20.51 -5.26 -2.69
C ILE A 430 -22.00 -4.95 -2.84
N SER A 431 -22.81 -5.43 -1.89
CA SER A 431 -24.26 -5.32 -1.89
C SER A 431 -24.81 -4.02 -1.29
N GLN A 432 -23.99 -3.27 -0.54
CA GLN A 432 -24.44 -2.10 0.20
C GLN A 432 -23.41 -0.97 0.17
N ILE A 433 -23.89 0.25 -0.06
CA ILE A 433 -23.10 1.48 -0.04
C ILE A 433 -23.68 2.40 1.04
N LEU A 434 -22.80 3.05 1.79
CA LEU A 434 -23.13 4.11 2.74
C LEU A 434 -22.52 5.43 2.25
N ILE A 435 -23.33 6.48 2.18
CA ILE A 435 -22.87 7.83 1.89
C ILE A 435 -23.31 8.73 3.03
N HIS A 436 -22.36 9.22 3.82
CA HIS A 436 -22.66 10.13 4.92
C HIS A 436 -23.24 11.45 4.38
N ARG A 437 -24.16 12.09 5.11
CA ARG A 437 -24.74 13.39 4.74
C ARG A 437 -23.71 14.52 4.59
N TYR A 438 -22.54 14.36 5.20
CA TYR A 438 -21.39 15.26 5.09
C TYR A 438 -20.25 14.65 4.26
N SER A 439 -20.58 13.77 3.32
CA SER A 439 -19.61 13.00 2.51
C SER A 439 -18.54 13.87 1.83
N SER A 440 -18.89 15.05 1.33
CA SER A 440 -17.93 15.97 0.70
C SER A 440 -16.88 16.56 1.66
N VAL A 441 -17.17 16.59 2.96
CA VAL A 441 -16.31 17.15 4.02
C VAL A 441 -16.05 16.15 5.15
N LEU A 442 -16.20 14.85 4.85
CA LEU A 442 -16.12 13.79 5.86
C LEU A 442 -14.77 13.74 6.56
N SER A 443 -13.69 14.13 5.89
CA SER A 443 -12.36 14.22 6.48
C SER A 443 -12.28 15.27 7.61
N ALA A 444 -13.05 16.36 7.51
CA ALA A 444 -13.16 17.35 8.59
C ALA A 444 -14.01 16.83 9.75
N VAL A 445 -15.05 16.04 9.46
CA VAL A 445 -15.82 15.34 10.51
C VAL A 445 -14.92 14.35 11.23
N GLY A 446 -14.14 13.55 10.51
CA GLY A 446 -13.20 12.60 11.11
C GLY A 446 -12.12 13.28 11.96
N LEU A 447 -11.64 14.47 11.58
CA LEU A 447 -10.77 15.28 12.44
C LEU A 447 -11.42 15.58 13.80
N SER A 448 -12.72 15.88 13.83
CA SER A 448 -13.44 16.16 15.09
C SER A 448 -13.73 14.91 15.93
N LEU A 449 -13.64 13.72 15.33
CA LEU A 449 -13.87 12.43 16.00
C LEU A 449 -12.57 11.74 16.41
N ALA A 450 -11.41 12.27 15.99
CA ALA A 450 -10.12 11.65 16.23
C ALA A 450 -9.67 11.84 17.68
N ASP A 451 -9.06 10.79 18.24
CA ASP A 451 -8.46 10.83 19.57
C ASP A 451 -6.99 11.28 19.51
N VAL A 452 -6.48 11.75 20.64
CA VAL A 452 -5.05 12.07 20.78
C VAL A 452 -4.29 10.79 21.03
N VAL A 453 -3.21 10.58 20.28
CA VAL A 453 -2.42 9.34 20.36
C VAL A 453 -0.96 9.66 20.67
N HIS A 454 -0.39 8.88 21.58
CA HIS A 454 1.05 8.83 21.80
C HIS A 454 1.55 7.39 21.72
N GLU A 455 2.73 7.22 21.14
CA GLU A 455 3.33 5.90 20.95
C GLU A 455 4.77 5.87 21.40
N GLU A 456 5.14 4.73 21.97
CA GLU A 456 6.52 4.39 22.31
C GLU A 456 6.84 3.01 21.72
N GLN A 457 8.05 2.88 21.19
CA GLN A 457 8.53 1.65 20.56
C GLN A 457 9.96 1.38 21.00
N GLU A 458 10.30 0.10 21.16
CA GLU A 458 11.63 -0.36 21.51
C GLU A 458 12.02 -1.57 20.67
N PRO A 459 13.17 -1.54 19.97
CA PRO A 459 13.59 -2.65 19.14
C PRO A 459 14.05 -3.84 19.99
N SER A 460 13.86 -5.04 19.46
CA SER A 460 14.15 -6.31 20.11
C SER A 460 14.69 -7.32 19.09
N ALA A 461 15.40 -8.35 19.55
CA ALA A 461 15.83 -9.46 18.72
C ALA A 461 15.60 -10.82 19.40
N VAL A 462 14.69 -10.88 20.38
CA VAL A 462 14.46 -12.10 21.16
C VAL A 462 13.59 -13.11 20.41
N VAL A 463 13.82 -14.40 20.65
CA VAL A 463 12.92 -15.47 20.23
C VAL A 463 11.71 -15.51 21.16
N LEU A 464 10.51 -15.50 20.59
CA LEU A 464 9.26 -15.59 21.34
C LEU A 464 9.13 -16.96 21.99
N ALA A 465 9.43 -17.03 23.28
CA ALA A 465 9.34 -18.25 24.08
C ALA A 465 8.93 -17.92 25.52
N SER A 466 8.26 -18.84 26.20
CA SER A 466 7.74 -18.65 27.57
C SER A 466 8.79 -18.14 28.57
N ALA A 467 10.07 -18.48 28.39
CA ALA A 467 11.17 -18.02 29.23
C ALA A 467 11.45 -16.51 29.14
N VAL A 468 11.13 -15.87 28.01
CA VAL A 468 11.43 -14.44 27.75
C VAL A 468 10.22 -13.53 28.02
N LEU A 469 9.02 -14.10 28.20
CA LEU A 469 7.79 -13.35 28.45
C LEU A 469 7.84 -12.37 29.63
N PRO A 470 8.44 -12.71 30.79
CA PRO A 470 8.57 -11.75 31.89
C PRO A 470 9.38 -10.51 31.50
N HIS A 471 10.40 -10.67 30.64
CA HIS A 471 11.17 -9.55 30.13
C HIS A 471 10.34 -8.66 29.19
N ILE A 472 9.62 -9.27 28.24
CA ILE A 472 8.72 -8.55 27.32
C ILE A 472 7.68 -7.76 28.13
N GLN A 473 7.03 -8.40 29.11
CA GLN A 473 6.03 -7.75 29.98
C GLN A 473 6.61 -6.56 30.75
N ALA A 474 7.81 -6.68 31.30
CA ALA A 474 8.48 -5.59 32.01
C ALA A 474 8.78 -4.40 31.07
N ARG A 475 9.29 -4.65 29.86
CA ARG A 475 9.53 -3.59 28.86
C ARG A 475 8.22 -2.95 28.41
N SER A 476 7.17 -3.72 28.15
CA SER A 476 5.84 -3.19 27.79
C SER A 476 5.29 -2.29 28.90
N GLN A 477 5.42 -2.65 30.17
CA GLN A 477 4.96 -1.83 31.30
C GLN A 477 5.71 -0.49 31.40
N GLU A 478 7.02 -0.48 31.13
CA GLU A 478 7.82 0.74 31.09
C GLU A 478 7.38 1.67 29.95
N LEU A 479 7.17 1.11 28.75
CA LEU A 479 6.65 1.86 27.59
C LEU A 479 5.26 2.43 27.88
N THR A 480 4.35 1.62 28.45
CA THR A 480 3.02 2.08 28.89
C THR A 480 3.10 3.25 29.86
N SER A 481 3.99 3.16 30.85
CA SER A 481 4.17 4.23 31.84
C SER A 481 4.64 5.55 31.20
N ARG A 482 5.54 5.46 30.21
CA ARG A 482 5.97 6.63 29.42
C ARG A 482 4.81 7.24 28.62
N CYS A 483 4.04 6.42 27.90
CA CYS A 483 2.90 6.92 27.12
C CYS A 483 1.85 7.60 28.00
N VAL A 484 1.46 6.97 29.12
CA VAL A 484 0.50 7.52 30.07
C VAL A 484 0.99 8.86 30.63
N ALA A 485 2.28 8.98 30.96
CA ALA A 485 2.86 10.22 31.45
C ALA A 485 2.77 11.35 30.41
N VAL A 486 2.96 11.04 29.11
CA VAL A 486 2.80 12.04 28.03
C VAL A 486 1.37 12.53 27.93
N LEU A 487 0.39 11.62 27.82
CA LEU A 487 -1.03 11.99 27.70
C LEU A 487 -1.56 12.70 28.95
N THR A 488 -1.09 12.30 30.14
CA THR A 488 -1.45 12.99 31.40
C THR A 488 -0.98 14.45 31.38
N ARG A 489 0.24 14.73 30.88
CA ARG A 489 0.73 16.12 30.72
C ARG A 489 -0.08 16.93 29.71
N GLN A 490 -0.73 16.27 28.74
CA GLN A 490 -1.65 16.89 27.78
C GLN A 490 -3.08 17.06 28.35
N GLY A 491 -3.30 16.70 29.62
CA GLY A 491 -4.54 16.94 30.36
C GLY A 491 -5.56 15.80 30.29
N PHE A 492 -5.16 14.59 29.91
CA PHE A 492 -6.01 13.40 29.98
C PHE A 492 -5.96 12.75 31.37
N THR A 493 -7.10 12.24 31.83
CA THR A 493 -7.21 11.46 33.07
C THR A 493 -6.87 9.99 32.83
N ALA A 494 -6.52 9.25 33.88
CA ALA A 494 -6.20 7.83 33.76
C ALA A 494 -7.39 7.02 33.20
N GLU A 495 -8.62 7.40 33.54
CA GLU A 495 -9.86 6.76 33.09
C GLU A 495 -10.16 7.02 31.60
N SER A 496 -9.61 8.10 31.04
CA SER A 496 -9.75 8.47 29.63
C SER A 496 -8.61 7.93 28.75
N ILE A 497 -7.63 7.23 29.32
CA ILE A 497 -6.49 6.69 28.58
C ILE A 497 -6.63 5.18 28.42
N THR A 498 -6.56 4.70 27.19
CA THR A 498 -6.42 3.27 26.88
C THR A 498 -5.03 3.00 26.32
N CYS A 499 -4.49 1.80 26.57
CA CYS A 499 -3.16 1.40 26.12
C CYS A 499 -3.20 0.01 25.49
N GLU A 500 -2.59 -0.10 24.31
CA GLU A 500 -2.53 -1.33 23.52
C GLU A 500 -1.08 -1.76 23.33
N VAL A 501 -0.77 -2.96 23.80
CA VAL A 501 0.56 -3.57 23.64
C VAL A 501 0.60 -4.40 22.37
N HIS A 502 1.58 -4.13 21.52
CA HIS A 502 1.83 -4.82 20.28
C HIS A 502 3.23 -5.41 20.26
N LEU A 503 3.37 -6.60 19.67
CA LEU A 503 4.65 -7.18 19.29
C LEU A 503 4.73 -7.25 17.77
N ASN A 504 5.84 -6.79 17.21
CA ASN A 504 6.11 -6.98 15.79
C ASN A 504 6.79 -8.34 15.60
N LEU A 505 6.06 -9.30 15.02
CA LEU A 505 6.45 -10.71 15.00
C LEU A 505 6.74 -11.18 13.58
N ARG A 506 7.80 -11.97 13.40
CA ARG A 506 8.10 -12.64 12.13
C ARG A 506 8.70 -14.01 12.34
N TYR A 507 8.65 -14.85 11.30
CA TYR A 507 9.41 -16.09 11.30
C TYR A 507 10.90 -15.81 11.07
N GLN A 508 11.77 -16.57 11.75
CA GLN A 508 13.21 -16.45 11.59
C GLN A 508 13.62 -16.66 10.12
N GLY A 509 14.26 -15.66 9.53
CA GLY A 509 14.72 -15.65 8.14
C GLY A 509 13.80 -14.89 7.16
N THR A 510 12.54 -14.62 7.53
CA THR A 510 11.68 -13.72 6.76
C THR A 510 11.96 -12.26 7.10
N ASP A 511 11.54 -11.33 6.23
CA ASP A 511 11.64 -9.86 6.46
C ASP A 511 10.29 -9.20 6.71
N THR A 512 9.19 -9.94 6.53
CA THR A 512 7.83 -9.43 6.77
C THR A 512 7.45 -9.72 8.21
N ALA A 513 7.37 -8.65 9.01
CA ALA A 513 6.85 -8.70 10.36
C ALA A 513 5.38 -8.28 10.38
N ILE A 514 4.60 -8.96 11.22
CA ILE A 514 3.17 -8.72 11.43
C ILE A 514 3.01 -8.14 12.84
N MET A 515 2.48 -6.93 12.90
CA MET A 515 2.12 -6.27 14.15
C MET A 515 0.99 -7.03 14.83
N THR A 516 1.31 -7.73 15.92
CA THR A 516 0.40 -8.61 16.65
C THR A 516 0.03 -7.97 17.98
N LEU A 517 -1.23 -7.56 18.11
CA LEU A 517 -1.80 -7.01 19.34
C LEU A 517 -1.87 -8.09 20.44
N ALA A 518 -1.74 -7.72 21.71
CA ALA A 518 -2.00 -8.60 22.85
C ALA A 518 -3.50 -8.93 23.00
N SER A 519 -3.87 -10.08 23.58
CA SER A 519 -5.29 -10.36 23.85
C SER A 519 -5.89 -9.31 24.80
N PRO A 520 -7.11 -8.78 24.53
CA PRO A 520 -7.82 -7.92 25.46
C PRO A 520 -8.28 -8.66 26.72
N THR A 521 -8.43 -9.99 26.62
CA THR A 521 -8.95 -10.86 27.68
C THR A 521 -7.88 -11.89 28.06
N GLY A 522 -7.12 -11.62 29.12
CA GLY A 522 -6.14 -12.55 29.69
C GLY A 522 -4.79 -11.92 30.00
N ILE A 523 -3.91 -12.70 30.63
CA ILE A 523 -2.51 -12.31 30.82
C ILE A 523 -1.78 -12.60 29.51
N PRO A 524 -1.10 -11.62 28.88
CA PRO A 524 -0.34 -11.85 27.66
C PRO A 524 0.64 -13.00 27.82
N SER A 525 0.58 -13.99 26.92
CA SER A 525 1.42 -15.19 26.95
C SER A 525 2.08 -15.43 25.60
N ALA A 526 3.19 -16.17 25.59
CA ALA A 526 3.88 -16.54 24.35
C ALA A 526 2.94 -17.27 23.38
N ALA A 527 2.14 -18.21 23.92
CA ALA A 527 1.22 -19.03 23.14
C ALA A 527 0.11 -18.20 22.48
N ASP A 528 -0.39 -17.17 23.17
CA ASP A 528 -1.40 -16.25 22.62
C ASP A 528 -0.83 -15.47 21.43
N PHE A 529 0.33 -14.81 21.62
CA PHE A 529 1.00 -14.10 20.54
C PHE A 529 1.34 -15.01 19.35
N SER A 530 1.90 -16.20 19.59
CA SER A 530 2.23 -17.16 18.54
C SER A 530 1.00 -17.63 17.77
N SER A 531 -0.12 -17.91 18.47
CA SER A 531 -1.37 -18.34 17.83
C SER A 531 -1.96 -17.23 16.97
N ARG A 532 -2.04 -16.00 17.50
CA ARG A 532 -2.56 -14.85 16.75
C ARG A 532 -1.69 -14.48 15.56
N PHE A 533 -0.37 -14.54 15.71
CA PHE A 533 0.58 -14.38 14.62
C PHE A 533 0.36 -15.43 13.53
N ALA A 534 0.24 -16.71 13.90
CA ALA A 534 0.00 -17.79 12.94
C ALA A 534 -1.32 -17.62 12.18
N VAL A 535 -2.40 -17.19 12.85
CA VAL A 535 -3.68 -16.88 12.21
C VAL A 535 -3.54 -15.72 11.23
N ALA A 536 -2.91 -14.61 11.65
CA ALA A 536 -2.69 -13.44 10.80
C ALA A 536 -1.81 -13.78 9.59
N HIS A 537 -0.73 -14.54 9.80
CA HIS A 537 0.18 -14.99 8.74
C HIS A 537 -0.54 -15.92 7.75
N HIS A 538 -1.35 -16.86 8.23
CA HIS A 538 -2.14 -17.73 7.35
C HIS A 538 -3.20 -16.96 6.55
N GLN A 539 -3.82 -15.95 7.16
CA GLN A 539 -4.79 -15.11 6.49
C GLN A 539 -4.16 -14.25 5.40
N GLU A 540 -3.04 -13.58 5.69
CA GLU A 540 -2.38 -12.70 4.72
C GLU A 540 -1.65 -13.47 3.62
N PHE A 541 -1.01 -14.60 3.95
CA PHE A 541 -0.10 -15.31 3.04
C PHE A 541 -0.57 -16.70 2.60
N GLY A 542 -1.59 -17.26 3.25
CA GLY A 542 -2.15 -18.58 2.92
C GLY A 542 -1.41 -19.78 3.52
N PHE A 543 -0.35 -19.57 4.32
CA PHE A 543 0.43 -20.64 4.96
C PHE A 543 1.06 -20.18 6.29
N THR A 544 1.72 -21.09 7.00
CA THR A 544 2.51 -20.84 8.22
C THR A 544 3.84 -21.59 8.16
N LEU A 545 4.84 -21.20 8.95
CA LEU A 545 6.15 -21.88 9.04
C LEU A 545 6.35 -22.47 10.44
N PRO A 546 5.70 -23.60 10.79
CA PRO A 546 5.72 -24.14 12.15
C PRO A 546 7.11 -24.59 12.63
N ASP A 547 8.02 -24.93 11.71
CA ASP A 547 9.37 -25.39 12.01
C ASP A 547 10.40 -24.25 12.19
N ARG A 548 9.93 -22.99 12.26
CA ARG A 548 10.77 -21.80 12.40
C ARG A 548 10.43 -21.06 13.69
N ASP A 549 11.47 -20.56 14.35
CA ASP A 549 11.31 -19.67 15.50
C ASP A 549 10.58 -18.38 15.12
N ILE A 550 9.81 -17.83 16.04
CA ILE A 550 9.19 -16.50 15.91
C ILE A 550 10.08 -15.48 16.60
N ILE A 551 10.51 -14.45 15.88
CA ILE A 551 11.34 -13.35 16.39
C ILE A 551 10.44 -12.17 16.74
N VAL A 552 10.72 -11.54 17.89
CA VAL A 552 10.14 -10.26 18.30
C VAL A 552 11.10 -9.15 17.85
N ASP A 553 10.78 -8.48 16.74
CA ASP A 553 11.61 -7.40 16.19
C ASP A 553 11.50 -6.09 17.00
N ASP A 554 10.34 -5.85 17.61
CA ASP A 554 10.12 -4.71 18.50
C ASP A 554 8.88 -4.88 19.38
N ILE A 555 8.86 -4.11 20.47
CA ILE A 555 7.74 -3.97 21.40
C ILE A 555 7.21 -2.55 21.23
N ARG A 556 5.90 -2.42 20.95
CA ARG A 556 5.24 -1.13 20.75
C ARG A 556 4.06 -0.99 21.70
N VAL A 557 3.91 0.20 22.27
CA VAL A 557 2.73 0.59 23.05
C VAL A 557 2.11 1.81 22.42
N ARG A 558 0.85 1.69 22.04
CA ARG A 558 0.01 2.79 21.57
C ARG A 558 -0.94 3.17 22.69
N ALA A 559 -0.88 4.43 23.13
CA ALA A 559 -1.83 4.96 24.10
C ALA A 559 -2.74 5.98 23.43
N THR A 560 -4.02 5.90 23.74
CA THR A 560 -5.07 6.74 23.19
C THR A 560 -5.72 7.52 24.33
N GLY A 561 -5.67 8.85 24.25
CA GLY A 561 -6.41 9.76 25.11
C GLY A 561 -7.74 10.10 24.48
N HIS A 562 -8.83 9.56 25.05
CA HIS A 562 -10.17 9.75 24.52
C HIS A 562 -10.69 11.16 24.82
N THR A 563 -11.10 11.89 23.78
CA THR A 563 -11.68 13.24 23.97
C THR A 563 -13.12 13.16 24.47
N ALA A 564 -13.46 13.98 25.49
CA ALA A 564 -14.74 13.92 26.20
C ALA A 564 -15.95 14.49 25.40
N THR A 565 -15.70 15.23 24.33
CA THR A 565 -16.73 15.82 23.47
C THR A 565 -17.20 14.81 22.43
N GLY A 566 -18.04 13.87 22.87
CA GLY A 566 -18.66 12.85 22.03
C GLY A 566 -17.93 11.52 22.13
N GLY A 567 -17.97 10.88 23.31
CA GLY A 567 -17.36 9.57 23.50
C GLY A 567 -17.81 8.53 22.44
N PRO A 568 -17.05 7.44 22.26
CA PRO A 568 -17.29 6.45 21.21
C PRO A 568 -18.71 5.85 21.24
N ALA A 569 -19.42 5.91 22.36
CA ALA A 569 -20.80 5.41 22.48
C ALA A 569 -21.87 6.28 21.78
N THR A 570 -21.63 7.57 21.50
CA THR A 570 -22.60 8.46 20.84
C THR A 570 -22.27 8.77 19.37
N ALA A 571 -21.04 8.48 18.93
CA ALA A 571 -20.58 8.72 17.56
C ALA A 571 -20.49 7.44 16.70
N ARG A 572 -20.61 6.25 17.32
CA ARG A 572 -20.65 4.98 16.58
C ARG A 572 -21.94 4.87 15.79
N SER A 573 -21.80 4.46 14.53
CA SER A 573 -22.94 4.22 13.64
C SER A 573 -23.96 3.29 14.31
N THR A 574 -25.24 3.63 14.17
CA THR A 574 -26.37 2.73 14.44
C THR A 574 -27.22 2.53 13.19
N ILE A 575 -26.63 2.77 12.02
CA ILE A 575 -27.33 2.83 10.74
C ILE A 575 -28.07 1.52 10.39
N HIS A 576 -27.50 0.35 10.68
CA HIS A 576 -28.19 -0.92 10.42
C HIS A 576 -29.31 -1.17 11.41
N ALA A 577 -29.19 -0.71 12.66
CA ALA A 577 -30.31 -0.74 13.59
C ALA A 577 -31.45 0.16 13.12
N GLU A 578 -31.14 1.38 12.66
CA GLU A 578 -32.10 2.32 12.08
C GLU A 578 -32.79 1.70 10.85
N LEU A 579 -32.03 1.19 9.88
CA LEU A 579 -32.53 0.58 8.65
C LEU A 579 -33.47 -0.61 8.86
N ARG A 580 -33.31 -1.37 9.96
CA ARG A 580 -34.22 -2.46 10.32
C ARG A 580 -35.57 -1.95 10.80
N SER A 581 -35.62 -0.75 11.37
CA SER A 581 -36.83 -0.13 11.91
C SER A 581 -37.52 0.85 10.96
N LEU A 582 -36.79 1.36 9.95
CA LEU A 582 -37.29 2.34 9.00
C LEU A 582 -38.34 1.75 8.06
N ALA A 583 -39.52 2.39 8.01
CA ALA A 583 -40.50 2.14 6.97
C ALA A 583 -40.06 2.79 5.66
N ARG A 584 -39.89 1.99 4.61
CA ARG A 584 -39.46 2.47 3.29
C ARG A 584 -40.66 2.89 2.47
N THR A 585 -40.64 4.13 1.99
CA THR A 585 -41.72 4.71 1.19
C THR A 585 -41.14 5.43 -0.03
N PRO A 586 -41.79 5.39 -1.20
CA PRO A 586 -41.32 6.18 -2.33
C PRO A 586 -41.46 7.69 -2.02
N PRO A 587 -40.52 8.53 -2.46
CA PRO A 587 -40.70 9.98 -2.35
C PRO A 587 -41.94 10.42 -3.16
N PRO A 588 -42.69 11.41 -2.68
CA PRO A 588 -43.81 12.00 -3.42
C PRO A 588 -43.38 12.51 -4.81
N PRO A 589 -44.22 12.34 -5.87
CA PRO A 589 -43.85 12.75 -7.24
C PRO A 589 -43.53 14.25 -7.42
N ASP A 590 -44.07 15.11 -6.56
CA ASP A 590 -43.82 16.55 -6.52
C ASP A 590 -42.44 16.92 -5.94
N ARG A 591 -41.70 15.96 -5.37
CA ARG A 591 -40.31 16.14 -4.91
C ARG A 591 -39.28 15.98 -6.03
N VAL A 592 -39.70 15.64 -7.26
CA VAL A 592 -38.80 15.60 -8.43
C VAL A 592 -38.47 17.04 -8.83
N ALA A 593 -37.22 17.44 -8.62
CA ALA A 593 -36.75 18.81 -8.91
C ALA A 593 -36.50 19.05 -10.40
N ALA A 594 -36.03 18.02 -11.12
CA ALA A 594 -35.80 18.07 -12.56
C ALA A 594 -35.81 16.65 -13.17
N THR A 595 -35.78 16.58 -14.50
CA THR A 595 -35.59 15.32 -15.23
C THR A 595 -34.41 15.50 -16.20
N ALA A 596 -33.39 14.67 -16.06
CA ALA A 596 -32.18 14.69 -16.87
C ALA A 596 -32.18 13.57 -17.92
N ASN A 597 -31.64 13.83 -19.11
CA ASN A 597 -31.45 12.80 -20.13
C ASN A 597 -30.10 12.08 -19.94
N THR A 598 -30.09 11.11 -19.03
CA THR A 598 -28.85 10.48 -18.54
C THR A 598 -28.55 9.19 -19.30
N TYR A 599 -27.31 8.98 -19.70
CA TYR A 599 -26.85 7.73 -20.29
C TYR A 599 -26.48 6.71 -19.22
N TRP A 600 -27.13 5.55 -19.31
CA TRP A 600 -26.87 4.36 -18.52
C TRP A 600 -26.43 3.22 -19.45
N GLU A 601 -26.04 2.09 -18.87
CA GLU A 601 -25.84 0.88 -19.67
C GLU A 601 -27.14 0.54 -20.44
N GLY A 602 -27.02 0.41 -21.77
CA GLY A 602 -28.14 0.19 -22.68
C GLY A 602 -28.84 1.45 -23.21
N GLY A 603 -28.35 2.66 -22.90
CA GLY A 603 -28.78 3.89 -23.59
C GLY A 603 -29.21 5.05 -22.69
N ARG A 604 -29.56 6.18 -23.31
CA ARG A 604 -30.11 7.36 -22.62
C ARG A 604 -31.53 7.12 -22.10
N ARG A 605 -31.79 7.55 -20.86
CA ARG A 605 -33.10 7.45 -20.19
C ARG A 605 -33.44 8.77 -19.48
N ALA A 606 -34.71 9.14 -19.52
CA ALA A 606 -35.24 10.21 -18.68
C ALA A 606 -35.10 9.80 -17.21
N THR A 607 -34.32 10.56 -16.46
CA THR A 607 -33.88 10.20 -15.11
C THR A 607 -34.31 11.31 -14.15
N PRO A 608 -35.13 11.00 -13.12
CA PRO A 608 -35.55 11.98 -12.14
C PRO A 608 -34.36 12.45 -11.27
N VAL A 609 -34.37 13.74 -10.97
CA VAL A 609 -33.38 14.42 -10.11
C VAL A 609 -34.08 14.86 -8.83
N TYR A 610 -33.55 14.46 -7.68
CA TYR A 610 -34.02 14.83 -6.35
C TYR A 610 -32.98 15.69 -5.65
N LEU A 611 -33.41 16.68 -4.87
CA LEU A 611 -32.52 17.40 -3.96
C LEU A 611 -32.51 16.69 -2.60
N LEU A 612 -31.34 16.42 -2.05
CA LEU A 612 -31.22 15.69 -0.79
C LEU A 612 -31.99 16.38 0.35
N GLY A 613 -31.90 17.71 0.42
CA GLY A 613 -32.56 18.52 1.46
C GLY A 613 -34.09 18.49 1.43
N VAL A 614 -34.72 17.99 0.35
CA VAL A 614 -36.18 17.83 0.27
C VAL A 614 -36.64 16.38 0.45
N LEU A 615 -35.73 15.42 0.64
CA LEU A 615 -36.11 14.04 0.94
C LEU A 615 -36.29 13.84 2.44
N GLU A 616 -37.21 12.98 2.83
CA GLU A 616 -37.50 12.66 4.22
C GLU A 616 -36.87 11.32 4.61
N ILE A 617 -36.54 11.17 5.90
CA ILE A 617 -36.05 9.90 6.46
C ILE A 617 -37.08 8.79 6.17
N GLY A 618 -36.61 7.66 5.64
CA GLY A 618 -37.43 6.54 5.18
C GLY A 618 -37.83 6.62 3.70
N ASN A 619 -37.57 7.72 2.99
CA ASN A 619 -37.77 7.75 1.54
C ASN A 619 -36.80 6.78 0.83
N GLU A 620 -37.32 6.00 -0.11
CA GLU A 620 -36.58 5.07 -0.95
C GLU A 620 -36.65 5.51 -2.42
N VAL A 621 -35.52 5.94 -2.96
CA VAL A 621 -35.35 6.35 -4.36
C VAL A 621 -34.83 5.16 -5.16
N VAL A 622 -35.66 4.61 -6.06
CA VAL A 622 -35.27 3.50 -6.93
C VAL A 622 -34.60 4.03 -8.19
N GLY A 623 -33.48 3.42 -8.59
CA GLY A 623 -32.73 3.80 -9.78
C GLY A 623 -33.39 3.35 -11.09
N PRO A 624 -33.13 4.03 -12.23
CA PRO A 624 -32.19 5.14 -12.40
C PRO A 624 -32.70 6.45 -11.78
N ALA A 625 -31.89 7.08 -10.95
CA ALA A 625 -32.17 8.39 -10.36
C ALA A 625 -30.88 9.14 -10.02
N ILE A 626 -30.97 10.46 -9.87
CA ILE A 626 -29.89 11.33 -9.40
C ILE A 626 -30.34 12.01 -8.12
N ILE A 627 -29.52 11.95 -7.07
CA ILE A 627 -29.71 12.72 -5.84
C ILE A 627 -28.61 13.76 -5.78
N VAL A 628 -28.99 15.04 -5.73
CA VAL A 628 -28.07 16.17 -5.67
C VAL A 628 -28.08 16.73 -4.26
N ASP A 629 -26.90 16.83 -3.68
CA ASP A 629 -26.61 17.57 -2.46
C ASP A 629 -25.93 18.90 -2.83
N ASP A 630 -25.87 19.86 -1.91
CA ASP A 630 -25.18 21.15 -2.11
C ASP A 630 -23.72 20.97 -2.51
N THR A 631 -23.12 19.83 -2.18
CA THR A 631 -21.68 19.57 -2.32
C THR A 631 -21.33 18.30 -3.09
N ALA A 632 -22.31 17.49 -3.49
CA ALA A 632 -22.08 16.21 -4.16
C ALA A 632 -23.23 15.81 -5.09
N THR A 633 -22.93 14.96 -6.07
CA THR A 633 -23.94 14.31 -6.93
C THR A 633 -23.85 12.81 -6.76
N ILE A 634 -24.98 12.19 -6.42
CA ILE A 634 -25.08 10.77 -6.11
C ILE A 634 -25.93 10.09 -7.19
N LEU A 635 -25.36 9.11 -7.88
CA LEU A 635 -26.06 8.34 -8.89
C LEU A 635 -26.62 7.06 -8.27
N VAL A 636 -27.94 6.89 -8.38
CA VAL A 636 -28.64 5.64 -8.06
C VAL A 636 -28.85 4.90 -9.38
N GLU A 637 -27.94 3.98 -9.68
CA GLU A 637 -27.97 3.27 -10.96
C GLU A 637 -29.19 2.35 -11.13
N PRO A 638 -29.56 1.98 -12.37
CA PRO A 638 -30.57 0.94 -12.60
C PRO A 638 -30.30 -0.33 -11.78
N GLY A 639 -31.34 -0.84 -11.11
CA GLY A 639 -31.23 -2.01 -10.23
C GLY A 639 -30.67 -1.71 -8.84
N CYS A 640 -30.40 -0.45 -8.51
CA CYS A 640 -30.07 0.01 -7.16
C CYS A 640 -31.26 0.76 -6.53
N ALA A 641 -31.28 0.83 -5.20
CA ALA A 641 -32.26 1.62 -4.44
C ALA A 641 -31.59 2.34 -3.29
N ALA A 642 -31.80 3.66 -3.18
CA ALA A 642 -31.24 4.52 -2.14
C ALA A 642 -32.28 4.84 -1.06
N THR A 643 -32.04 4.40 0.17
CA THR A 643 -32.87 4.74 1.34
C THR A 643 -32.25 5.90 2.10
N ILE A 644 -33.04 6.94 2.38
CA ILE A 644 -32.62 8.08 3.19
C ILE A 644 -32.77 7.72 4.67
N ALA A 645 -31.68 7.80 5.42
CA ALA A 645 -31.63 7.62 6.87
C ALA A 645 -31.23 8.94 7.55
N SER A 646 -31.13 8.93 8.87
CA SER A 646 -30.78 10.10 9.69
C SER A 646 -29.48 10.80 9.26
N ASP A 647 -28.39 10.02 9.18
CA ASP A 647 -27.04 10.53 8.88
C ASP A 647 -26.46 10.00 7.56
N HIS A 648 -27.13 9.05 6.92
CA HIS A 648 -26.63 8.37 5.72
C HIS A 648 -27.69 8.24 4.64
N ILE A 649 -27.21 8.16 3.40
CA ILE A 649 -27.92 7.58 2.27
C ILE A 649 -27.40 6.16 2.10
N VAL A 650 -28.30 5.19 2.14
CA VAL A 650 -27.97 3.77 2.08
C VAL A 650 -28.40 3.22 0.75
N ILE A 651 -27.46 2.85 -0.11
CA ILE A 651 -27.77 2.29 -1.42
C ILE A 651 -27.63 0.78 -1.37
N THR A 652 -28.74 0.08 -1.65
CA THR A 652 -28.72 -1.37 -1.91
C THR A 652 -28.40 -1.59 -3.37
N VAL A 653 -27.39 -2.41 -3.65
CA VAL A 653 -26.90 -2.70 -4.99
C VAL A 653 -27.44 -4.06 -5.45
N GLY A 654 -28.30 -4.05 -6.47
CA GLY A 654 -28.75 -5.28 -7.11
C GLY A 654 -27.65 -5.92 -7.97
N SER A 655 -27.82 -7.20 -8.30
CA SER A 655 -26.88 -7.98 -9.11
C SER A 655 -26.66 -7.46 -10.54
N GLY A 656 -27.54 -6.57 -11.01
CA GLY A 656 -27.57 -6.08 -12.39
C GLY A 656 -27.85 -7.19 -13.41
N GLU A 657 -27.93 -6.82 -14.69
CA GLU A 657 -27.90 -7.78 -15.79
C GLU A 657 -26.44 -8.09 -16.13
N ARG A 658 -26.04 -9.36 -16.10
CA ARG A 658 -24.69 -9.77 -16.56
C ARG A 658 -24.72 -9.94 -18.07
N ARG A 659 -24.04 -9.05 -18.80
CA ARG A 659 -23.84 -9.21 -20.25
C ARG A 659 -22.84 -10.34 -20.51
N ALA A 660 -23.19 -11.25 -21.42
CA ALA A 660 -22.25 -12.27 -21.88
C ALA A 660 -21.12 -11.61 -22.67
N VAL A 661 -19.88 -11.84 -22.28
CA VAL A 661 -18.71 -11.33 -22.99
C VAL A 661 -18.41 -12.25 -24.18
N GLY A 662 -18.42 -11.69 -25.39
CA GLY A 662 -18.05 -12.39 -26.62
C GLY A 662 -16.55 -12.33 -26.93
N VAL A 663 -16.15 -12.90 -28.06
CA VAL A 663 -14.77 -12.84 -28.59
C VAL A 663 -14.54 -11.64 -29.53
N GLU A 664 -15.53 -10.77 -29.68
CA GLU A 664 -15.43 -9.58 -30.54
C GLU A 664 -14.50 -8.54 -29.91
N LEU A 665 -13.77 -7.81 -30.77
CA LEU A 665 -12.84 -6.78 -30.33
C LEU A 665 -13.61 -5.53 -29.88
N ASP A 666 -13.80 -5.40 -28.57
CA ASP A 666 -14.34 -4.22 -27.89
C ASP A 666 -13.20 -3.51 -27.12
N PRO A 667 -12.84 -2.25 -27.47
CA PRO A 667 -11.80 -1.49 -26.78
C PRO A 667 -12.04 -1.32 -25.27
N VAL A 668 -13.30 -1.28 -24.84
CA VAL A 668 -13.67 -1.17 -23.41
C VAL A 668 -13.35 -2.47 -22.70
N GLN A 669 -13.82 -3.60 -23.23
CA GLN A 669 -13.55 -4.91 -22.64
C GLN A 669 -12.06 -5.25 -22.66
N LEU A 670 -11.37 -4.94 -23.77
CA LEU A 670 -9.93 -5.12 -23.87
C LEU A 670 -9.18 -4.36 -22.76
N SER A 671 -9.55 -3.10 -22.52
CA SER A 671 -8.94 -2.27 -21.47
C SER A 671 -9.25 -2.82 -20.06
N VAL A 672 -10.50 -3.24 -19.81
CA VAL A 672 -10.91 -3.88 -18.54
C VAL A 672 -10.13 -5.15 -18.27
N PHE A 673 -10.02 -6.06 -19.25
CA PHE A 673 -9.27 -7.31 -19.09
C PHE A 673 -7.77 -7.08 -18.92
N ALA A 674 -7.18 -6.14 -19.65
CA ALA A 674 -5.78 -5.76 -19.49
C ALA A 674 -5.49 -5.33 -18.04
N HIS A 675 -6.34 -4.48 -17.46
CA HIS A 675 -6.21 -4.06 -16.06
C HIS A 675 -6.40 -5.21 -15.06
N ARG A 676 -7.35 -6.11 -15.29
CA ARG A 676 -7.59 -7.27 -14.42
C ARG A 676 -6.43 -8.25 -14.41
N PHE A 677 -5.97 -8.69 -15.59
CA PHE A 677 -4.87 -9.66 -15.69
C PHE A 677 -3.55 -9.09 -15.16
N MET A 678 -3.28 -7.80 -15.39
CA MET A 678 -2.13 -7.12 -14.81
C MET A 678 -2.19 -7.11 -13.28
N SER A 679 -3.36 -6.80 -12.71
CA SER A 679 -3.57 -6.79 -11.26
C SER A 679 -3.27 -8.15 -10.62
N ILE A 680 -3.64 -9.26 -11.29
CA ILE A 680 -3.36 -10.61 -10.81
C ILE A 680 -1.85 -10.85 -10.78
N ALA A 681 -1.14 -10.56 -11.87
CA ALA A 681 0.31 -10.76 -11.94
C ALA A 681 1.06 -9.93 -10.86
N GLU A 682 0.63 -8.69 -10.62
CA GLU A 682 1.17 -7.82 -9.58
C GLU A 682 0.86 -8.33 -8.16
N GLN A 683 -0.33 -8.89 -7.94
CA GLN A 683 -0.69 -9.51 -6.65
C GLN A 683 0.16 -10.75 -6.38
N MET A 684 0.32 -11.65 -7.37
CA MET A 684 1.21 -12.82 -7.27
C MET A 684 2.63 -12.38 -6.88
N GLY A 685 3.16 -11.34 -7.53
CA GLY A 685 4.49 -10.82 -7.24
C GLY A 685 4.65 -10.27 -5.83
N ARG A 686 3.67 -9.48 -5.37
CA ARG A 686 3.66 -8.95 -3.99
C ARG A 686 3.59 -10.06 -2.94
N THR A 687 2.73 -11.06 -3.15
CA THR A 687 2.65 -12.22 -2.25
C THR A 687 3.98 -12.97 -2.21
N LEU A 688 4.62 -13.20 -3.36
CA LEU A 688 5.92 -13.85 -3.42
C LEU A 688 7.00 -13.05 -2.69
N GLN A 689 7.07 -11.74 -2.91
CA GLN A 689 8.03 -10.86 -2.24
C GLN A 689 7.88 -10.94 -0.71
N LYS A 690 6.65 -10.83 -0.18
CA LYS A 690 6.37 -10.83 1.26
C LYS A 690 6.65 -12.17 1.94
N THR A 691 6.57 -13.27 1.20
CA THR A 691 6.64 -14.64 1.74
C THR A 691 8.01 -15.29 1.56
N SER A 692 8.87 -14.72 0.72
CA SER A 692 10.18 -15.28 0.44
C SER A 692 11.18 -15.05 1.59
N ILE A 693 12.03 -16.05 1.79
CA ILE A 693 13.19 -16.01 2.68
C ILE A 693 14.44 -15.57 1.92
N SER A 694 14.56 -15.92 0.63
CA SER A 694 15.69 -15.49 -0.21
C SER A 694 15.78 -13.97 -0.28
N THR A 695 16.92 -13.45 0.14
CA THR A 695 17.27 -12.02 0.01
C THR A 695 17.23 -11.54 -1.44
N ASN A 696 17.51 -12.41 -2.41
CA ASN A 696 17.43 -12.06 -3.82
C ASN A 696 15.98 -11.79 -4.26
N ILE A 697 15.00 -12.53 -3.70
CA ILE A 697 13.59 -12.35 -4.05
C ILE A 697 12.98 -11.20 -3.24
N LYS A 698 13.14 -11.22 -1.91
CA LYS A 698 12.44 -10.30 -1.00
C LYS A 698 13.01 -8.87 -1.02
N GLU A 699 14.34 -8.71 -1.12
CA GLU A 699 15.01 -7.40 -1.08
C GLU A 699 15.51 -6.94 -2.46
N ARG A 700 16.12 -7.84 -3.26
CA ARG A 700 16.61 -7.46 -4.61
C ARG A 700 15.52 -7.50 -5.69
N LEU A 701 14.34 -8.04 -5.38
CA LEU A 701 13.22 -8.18 -6.30
C LEU A 701 13.56 -8.99 -7.57
N ASP A 702 14.46 -9.96 -7.41
CA ASP A 702 14.93 -10.81 -8.49
C ASP A 702 13.98 -12.00 -8.70
N PHE A 703 12.78 -11.66 -9.17
CA PHE A 703 11.73 -12.61 -9.51
C PHE A 703 10.79 -12.00 -10.57
N SER A 704 9.95 -12.80 -11.19
CA SER A 704 8.88 -12.36 -12.08
C SER A 704 7.65 -13.26 -11.96
N CYS A 705 6.47 -12.68 -12.07
CA CYS A 705 5.19 -13.38 -12.09
C CYS A 705 4.41 -13.00 -13.36
N ALA A 706 3.77 -13.98 -13.99
CA ALA A 706 3.08 -13.79 -15.26
C ALA A 706 1.92 -14.77 -15.46
N LEU A 707 0.95 -14.35 -16.28
CA LEU A 707 -0.17 -15.11 -16.79
C LEU A 707 0.04 -15.41 -18.27
N PHE A 708 -0.31 -16.63 -18.69
CA PHE A 708 -0.15 -17.12 -20.05
C PHE A 708 -1.45 -17.71 -20.55
N GLY A 709 -1.75 -17.50 -21.82
CA GLY A 709 -2.94 -18.03 -22.48
C GLY A 709 -2.91 -19.55 -22.64
N PRO A 710 -3.97 -20.14 -23.22
CA PRO A 710 -4.07 -21.58 -23.45
C PRO A 710 -3.03 -22.11 -24.45
N ASP A 711 -2.40 -21.25 -25.25
CA ASP A 711 -1.30 -21.55 -26.17
C ASP A 711 0.09 -21.30 -25.52
N GLY A 712 0.12 -20.94 -24.24
CA GLY A 712 1.32 -20.55 -23.51
C GLY A 712 1.87 -19.17 -23.87
N GLY A 713 1.17 -18.36 -24.68
CA GLY A 713 1.56 -16.99 -25.00
C GLY A 713 1.40 -16.05 -23.80
N LEU A 714 2.32 -15.10 -23.63
CA LEU A 714 2.26 -14.14 -22.51
C LEU A 714 1.05 -13.21 -22.62
N VAL A 715 0.22 -13.16 -21.58
CA VAL A 715 -0.99 -12.31 -21.52
C VAL A 715 -0.77 -11.09 -20.63
N ALA A 716 -0.22 -11.30 -19.44
CA ALA A 716 0.08 -10.23 -18.49
C ALA A 716 1.28 -10.60 -17.63
N ASN A 717 2.07 -9.60 -17.24
CA ASN A 717 3.21 -9.79 -16.36
C ASN A 717 3.37 -8.59 -15.44
N ALA A 718 3.77 -8.85 -14.21
CA ALA A 718 4.19 -7.77 -13.34
C ALA A 718 5.55 -7.20 -13.80
N PRO A 719 5.80 -5.89 -13.63
CA PRO A 719 6.96 -5.19 -14.18
C PRO A 719 8.23 -5.43 -13.33
N HIS A 720 8.64 -6.69 -13.24
CA HIS A 720 9.88 -7.08 -12.58
C HIS A 720 11.01 -7.25 -13.62
N ILE A 721 11.85 -8.28 -13.50
CA ILE A 721 13.06 -8.43 -14.30
C ILE A 721 12.73 -8.72 -15.79
N PRO A 722 13.18 -7.89 -16.75
CA PRO A 722 12.88 -8.06 -18.18
C PRO A 722 13.37 -9.39 -18.79
N VAL A 723 14.52 -9.91 -18.36
CA VAL A 723 15.09 -11.16 -18.90
C VAL A 723 14.20 -12.38 -18.65
N HIS A 724 13.42 -12.36 -17.55
CA HIS A 724 12.48 -13.42 -17.23
C HIS A 724 11.31 -13.44 -18.24
N LEU A 725 10.82 -12.26 -18.65
CA LEU A 725 9.58 -12.14 -19.41
C LEU A 725 9.65 -12.83 -20.77
N GLY A 726 10.76 -12.65 -21.49
CA GLY A 726 10.96 -13.29 -22.79
C GLY A 726 11.12 -14.81 -22.71
N SER A 727 11.71 -15.32 -21.63
CA SER A 727 12.07 -16.75 -21.51
C SER A 727 11.02 -17.59 -20.78
N MET A 728 10.19 -17.00 -19.90
CA MET A 728 9.11 -17.70 -19.21
C MET A 728 8.03 -18.21 -20.18
N GLN A 729 7.72 -17.46 -21.24
CA GLN A 729 6.78 -17.90 -22.27
C GLN A 729 7.23 -19.23 -22.91
N GLU A 730 8.52 -19.31 -23.25
CA GLU A 730 9.11 -20.52 -23.81
C GLU A 730 9.17 -21.66 -22.79
N ALA A 731 9.41 -21.36 -21.51
CA ALA A 731 9.34 -22.37 -20.45
C ALA A 731 7.94 -23.00 -20.34
N VAL A 732 6.88 -22.18 -20.35
CA VAL A 732 5.48 -22.64 -20.31
C VAL A 732 5.17 -23.51 -21.54
N ARG A 733 5.45 -23.01 -22.75
CA ARG A 733 5.22 -23.76 -23.99
C ARG A 733 6.00 -25.07 -24.04
N TRP A 734 7.23 -25.08 -23.55
CA TRP A 734 8.02 -26.30 -23.47
C TRP A 734 7.36 -27.34 -22.55
N GLN A 735 6.91 -26.95 -21.35
CA GLN A 735 6.24 -27.88 -20.44
C GLN A 735 4.92 -28.39 -21.03
N MET A 736 4.14 -27.53 -21.69
CA MET A 736 2.90 -27.94 -22.37
C MET A 736 3.16 -29.01 -23.43
N ASN A 737 4.18 -28.81 -24.27
CA ASN A 737 4.55 -29.74 -25.32
C ASN A 737 5.16 -31.04 -24.78
N HIS A 738 5.88 -30.96 -23.66
CA HIS A 738 6.53 -32.10 -23.04
C HIS A 738 5.54 -32.99 -22.26
N LEU A 739 4.64 -32.39 -21.47
CA LEU A 739 3.74 -33.10 -20.56
C LEU A 739 2.39 -33.44 -21.21
N LYS A 740 1.87 -32.60 -22.13
CA LYS A 740 0.60 -32.81 -22.84
C LYS A 740 -0.53 -33.25 -21.90
N ASP A 741 -1.13 -34.41 -22.16
CA ASP A 741 -2.26 -34.98 -21.40
C ASP A 741 -1.88 -35.46 -19.98
N ASN A 742 -0.60 -35.41 -19.61
CA ASN A 742 -0.14 -35.76 -18.26
C ASN A 742 -0.30 -34.59 -17.26
N LEU A 743 -0.75 -33.41 -17.70
CA LEU A 743 -1.10 -32.30 -16.81
C LEU A 743 -2.48 -32.55 -16.19
N LYS A 744 -2.56 -32.46 -14.85
CA LYS A 744 -3.81 -32.59 -14.11
C LYS A 744 -4.07 -31.35 -13.26
N GLU A 745 -5.34 -31.17 -12.90
CA GLU A 745 -5.73 -30.14 -11.95
C GLU A 745 -5.02 -30.37 -10.59
N GLY A 746 -4.44 -29.30 -10.04
CA GLY A 746 -3.63 -29.36 -8.82
C GLY A 746 -2.15 -29.73 -9.05
N ASP A 747 -1.69 -29.92 -10.28
CA ASP A 747 -0.27 -30.09 -10.57
C ASP A 747 0.49 -28.75 -10.54
N ALA A 748 1.77 -28.78 -10.15
CA ALA A 748 2.71 -27.68 -10.35
C ALA A 748 4.06 -28.22 -10.84
N ILE A 749 4.70 -27.50 -11.76
CA ILE A 749 5.91 -27.94 -12.46
C ILE A 749 7.06 -27.01 -12.11
N LEU A 750 8.22 -27.60 -11.80
CA LEU A 750 9.48 -26.92 -11.54
C LEU A 750 10.45 -27.12 -12.71
N THR A 751 11.08 -26.03 -13.17
CA THR A 751 12.09 -26.04 -14.24
C THR A 751 13.06 -24.87 -14.12
N ASN A 752 14.32 -25.04 -14.51
CA ASN A 752 15.33 -23.97 -14.62
C ASN A 752 16.37 -24.24 -15.72
N HIS A 753 16.27 -25.37 -16.42
CA HIS A 753 17.26 -25.77 -17.41
C HIS A 753 17.14 -24.88 -18.67
N PRO A 754 18.26 -24.43 -19.28
CA PRO A 754 18.24 -23.54 -20.44
C PRO A 754 17.45 -24.12 -21.63
N ALA A 755 17.64 -25.42 -21.91
CA ALA A 755 16.86 -26.14 -22.93
C ALA A 755 15.32 -26.23 -22.67
N ALA A 756 14.85 -25.83 -21.49
CA ALA A 756 13.44 -25.80 -21.10
C ALA A 756 12.99 -24.37 -20.69
N GLY A 757 13.63 -23.34 -21.27
CA GLY A 757 13.27 -21.93 -21.08
C GLY A 757 13.89 -21.26 -19.85
N GLY A 758 14.85 -21.88 -19.18
CA GLY A 758 15.61 -21.25 -18.08
C GLY A 758 16.60 -20.18 -18.56
N SER A 759 16.80 -19.13 -17.76
CA SER A 759 17.77 -18.03 -18.01
C SER A 759 19.17 -18.37 -17.48
N HIS A 760 19.26 -18.70 -16.20
CA HIS A 760 20.42 -19.30 -15.53
C HIS A 760 19.90 -20.26 -14.45
N LEU A 761 20.73 -21.15 -13.92
CA LEU A 761 20.23 -22.22 -13.05
C LEU A 761 19.59 -21.72 -11.75
N PRO A 762 20.12 -20.70 -11.06
CA PRO A 762 19.48 -20.19 -9.84
C PRO A 762 18.06 -19.62 -10.05
N ASP A 763 17.68 -19.27 -11.28
CA ASP A 763 16.31 -18.86 -11.64
C ASP A 763 15.41 -20.07 -11.83
N MET A 764 14.83 -20.51 -10.74
CA MET A 764 13.85 -21.59 -10.76
C MET A 764 12.49 -21.04 -11.19
N THR A 765 11.83 -21.70 -12.14
CA THR A 765 10.48 -21.37 -12.62
C THR A 765 9.50 -22.43 -12.11
N VAL A 766 8.46 -21.98 -11.42
CA VAL A 766 7.32 -22.81 -11.04
C VAL A 766 6.12 -22.41 -11.90
N ILE A 767 5.47 -23.40 -12.50
CA ILE A 767 4.39 -23.24 -13.47
C ILE A 767 3.18 -24.04 -12.99
N THR A 768 2.02 -23.40 -12.94
CA THR A 768 0.76 -24.02 -12.51
C THR A 768 -0.31 -23.86 -13.60
N PRO A 769 -0.80 -24.96 -14.20
CA PRO A 769 -1.96 -24.92 -15.08
C PRO A 769 -3.24 -24.62 -14.29
N VAL A 770 -4.10 -23.76 -14.83
CA VAL A 770 -5.43 -23.51 -14.28
C VAL A 770 -6.47 -24.22 -15.13
N PHE A 771 -7.30 -25.05 -14.50
CA PHE A 771 -8.28 -25.89 -15.16
C PHE A 771 -9.69 -25.31 -15.10
N SER A 772 -10.48 -25.57 -16.14
CA SER A 772 -11.93 -25.41 -16.13
C SER A 772 -12.53 -26.53 -16.98
N ASN A 773 -13.59 -27.18 -16.48
CA ASN A 773 -14.23 -28.33 -17.14
C ASN A 773 -13.23 -29.42 -17.57
N GLY A 774 -12.21 -29.69 -16.74
CA GLY A 774 -11.21 -30.73 -16.97
C GLY A 774 -10.16 -30.41 -18.05
N LYS A 775 -10.06 -29.17 -18.54
CA LYS A 775 -9.02 -28.73 -19.47
C LYS A 775 -8.24 -27.52 -18.94
N PRO A 776 -6.93 -27.41 -19.22
CA PRO A 776 -6.19 -26.18 -18.96
C PRO A 776 -6.76 -25.03 -19.79
N VAL A 777 -7.15 -23.94 -19.12
CA VAL A 777 -7.67 -22.73 -19.77
C VAL A 777 -6.63 -21.61 -19.85
N PHE A 778 -5.71 -21.55 -18.89
CA PHE A 778 -4.55 -20.65 -18.88
C PHE A 778 -3.49 -21.19 -17.91
N PHE A 779 -2.32 -20.57 -17.88
CA PHE A 779 -1.22 -20.93 -16.98
C PHE A 779 -0.78 -19.70 -16.19
N VAL A 780 -0.34 -19.94 -14.96
CA VAL A 780 0.38 -18.96 -14.15
C VAL A 780 1.80 -19.47 -13.92
N ALA A 781 2.77 -18.57 -13.92
CA ALA A 781 4.13 -18.93 -13.58
C ALA A 781 4.82 -17.86 -12.74
N SER A 782 5.73 -18.32 -11.89
CA SER A 782 6.67 -17.47 -11.18
C SER A 782 8.09 -17.98 -11.41
N ARG A 783 9.01 -17.05 -11.66
CA ARG A 783 10.45 -17.31 -11.68
C ARG A 783 11.08 -16.51 -10.58
N GLY A 784 12.04 -17.06 -9.86
CA GLY A 784 12.79 -16.28 -8.89
C GLY A 784 14.16 -16.87 -8.58
N HIS A 785 15.06 -15.98 -8.22
CA HIS A 785 16.46 -16.30 -7.99
C HIS A 785 16.68 -16.84 -6.57
N HIS A 786 17.11 -18.10 -6.48
CA HIS A 786 17.55 -18.68 -5.21
C HIS A 786 19.01 -18.35 -4.92
N ALA A 787 19.35 -18.08 -3.66
CA ALA A 787 20.70 -17.73 -3.26
C ALA A 787 21.70 -18.88 -3.46
N ASP A 788 21.29 -20.14 -3.31
CA ASP A 788 22.12 -21.32 -3.56
C ASP A 788 21.22 -22.50 -3.94
N ILE A 789 21.64 -23.29 -4.92
CA ILE A 789 21.00 -24.53 -5.39
C ILE A 789 22.03 -25.65 -5.59
N GLY A 790 23.15 -25.57 -4.87
CA GLY A 790 24.30 -26.46 -4.99
C GLY A 790 25.33 -25.99 -6.02
N GLY A 791 26.29 -26.86 -6.34
CA GLY A 791 27.39 -26.58 -7.26
C GLY A 791 28.73 -26.38 -6.54
N ILE A 792 29.73 -25.91 -7.28
CA ILE A 792 31.15 -25.90 -6.84
C ILE A 792 31.45 -24.81 -5.79
N GLN A 793 30.71 -23.70 -5.80
CA GLN A 793 30.86 -22.59 -4.87
C GLN A 793 29.50 -22.17 -4.30
N PRO A 794 29.45 -21.67 -3.05
CA PRO A 794 28.26 -21.03 -2.51
C PRO A 794 27.78 -19.89 -3.42
N GLY A 795 26.47 -19.77 -3.60
CA GLY A 795 25.89 -18.71 -4.43
C GLY A 795 25.40 -19.18 -5.80
N SER A 796 25.84 -20.36 -6.27
CA SER A 796 25.44 -20.95 -7.56
C SER A 796 25.67 -20.05 -8.79
N MET A 797 26.62 -19.11 -8.70
CA MET A 797 27.08 -18.26 -9.81
C MET A 797 28.63 -18.14 -9.84
N PRO A 798 29.39 -19.26 -9.93
CA PRO A 798 30.84 -19.20 -9.96
C PRO A 798 31.31 -18.58 -11.29
N PRO A 799 32.16 -17.54 -11.29
CA PRO A 799 32.65 -16.93 -12.53
C PRO A 799 33.58 -17.87 -13.33
N THR A 800 33.94 -19.02 -12.77
CA THR A 800 34.85 -20.02 -13.35
C THR A 800 34.15 -21.27 -13.85
N SER A 801 32.81 -21.32 -13.84
CA SER A 801 32.05 -22.47 -14.34
C SER A 801 32.28 -22.70 -15.85
N ARG A 802 32.41 -23.97 -16.22
CA ARG A 802 32.56 -24.47 -17.60
C ARG A 802 31.46 -25.43 -18.00
N GLU A 803 30.79 -26.04 -17.02
CA GLU A 803 29.74 -27.03 -17.18
C GLU A 803 28.56 -26.69 -16.26
N LEU A 804 27.33 -27.00 -16.68
CA LEU A 804 26.11 -26.61 -15.95
C LEU A 804 26.06 -27.13 -14.51
N TYR A 805 26.48 -28.38 -14.25
CA TYR A 805 26.44 -28.95 -12.90
C TYR A 805 27.34 -28.22 -11.89
N GLN A 806 28.29 -27.41 -12.36
CA GLN A 806 29.15 -26.59 -11.50
C GLN A 806 28.39 -25.40 -10.90
N GLU A 807 27.29 -24.98 -11.54
CA GLU A 807 26.39 -23.94 -11.06
C GLU A 807 25.26 -24.49 -10.17
N GLY A 808 25.00 -25.79 -10.20
CA GLY A 808 24.06 -26.46 -9.30
C GLY A 808 23.02 -27.31 -10.03
N ALA A 809 21.82 -27.43 -9.43
CA ALA A 809 20.76 -28.27 -9.96
C ALA A 809 20.23 -27.78 -11.33
N ALA A 810 20.13 -28.69 -12.31
CA ALA A 810 19.60 -28.42 -13.64
C ALA A 810 18.36 -29.29 -13.93
N ILE A 811 17.19 -28.66 -13.98
CA ILE A 811 15.86 -29.29 -13.93
C ILE A 811 15.12 -28.96 -15.23
N LYS A 812 14.88 -29.97 -16.08
CA LYS A 812 14.09 -29.80 -17.30
C LYS A 812 12.59 -29.79 -17.01
N SER A 813 12.11 -30.76 -16.24
CA SER A 813 10.73 -30.87 -15.82
C SER A 813 10.65 -31.70 -14.55
N PHE A 814 9.95 -31.20 -13.54
CA PHE A 814 9.67 -31.95 -12.32
C PHE A 814 8.30 -31.53 -11.79
N LYS A 815 7.39 -32.50 -11.56
CA LYS A 815 6.14 -32.21 -10.85
C LYS A 815 6.44 -32.02 -9.37
N ILE A 816 6.63 -30.76 -8.97
CA ILE A 816 6.87 -30.38 -7.58
C ILE A 816 5.59 -30.54 -6.74
N VAL A 817 4.43 -30.40 -7.38
CA VAL A 817 3.15 -30.81 -6.84
C VAL A 817 2.49 -31.73 -7.84
N GLU A 818 1.96 -32.86 -7.36
CA GLU A 818 1.14 -33.76 -8.14
C GLU A 818 -0.20 -33.94 -7.43
N ALA A 819 -1.30 -33.59 -8.11
CA ALA A 819 -2.67 -33.62 -7.57
C ALA A 819 -2.78 -32.99 -6.16
N GLY A 820 -2.18 -31.82 -5.96
CA GLY A 820 -2.21 -31.09 -4.69
C GLY A 820 -1.21 -31.55 -3.61
N THR A 821 -0.42 -32.60 -3.85
CA THR A 821 0.59 -33.09 -2.89
C THR A 821 2.00 -32.61 -3.23
N PHE A 822 2.65 -31.92 -2.30
CA PHE A 822 4.03 -31.41 -2.46
C PHE A 822 5.07 -32.54 -2.33
N ASN A 823 5.95 -32.67 -3.33
CA ASN A 823 6.98 -33.70 -3.38
C ASN A 823 8.31 -33.21 -2.78
N GLU A 824 8.37 -33.14 -1.44
CA GLU A 824 9.56 -32.66 -0.72
C GLU A 824 10.78 -33.57 -0.94
N GLU A 825 10.62 -34.88 -0.85
CA GLU A 825 11.70 -35.86 -1.06
C GLU A 825 12.35 -35.70 -2.45
N GLY A 826 11.54 -35.51 -3.50
CA GLY A 826 12.04 -35.26 -4.83
C GLY A 826 12.83 -33.96 -4.95
N ILE A 827 12.44 -32.91 -4.23
CA ILE A 827 13.20 -31.66 -4.15
C ILE A 827 14.54 -31.84 -3.43
N VAL A 828 14.56 -32.58 -2.31
CA VAL A 828 15.81 -32.90 -1.60
C VAL A 828 16.77 -33.62 -2.56
N ARG A 829 16.28 -34.64 -3.27
CA ARG A 829 17.08 -35.36 -4.25
C ARG A 829 17.66 -34.42 -5.33
N ILE A 830 16.81 -33.57 -5.91
CA ILE A 830 17.20 -32.68 -7.02
C ILE A 830 18.18 -31.59 -6.59
N LEU A 831 17.99 -30.99 -5.41
CA LEU A 831 18.79 -29.85 -4.95
C LEU A 831 20.01 -30.28 -4.14
N VAL A 832 20.00 -31.46 -3.51
CA VAL A 832 21.09 -31.94 -2.65
C VAL A 832 21.84 -33.09 -3.30
N ASP A 833 21.15 -34.18 -3.58
CA ASP A 833 21.81 -35.42 -3.97
C ASP A 833 22.38 -35.37 -5.39
N GLU A 834 21.61 -34.85 -6.37
CA GLU A 834 22.07 -34.78 -7.76
C GLU A 834 23.29 -33.86 -7.96
N PRO A 835 23.33 -32.61 -7.44
CA PRO A 835 24.50 -31.75 -7.60
C PRO A 835 25.74 -32.29 -6.87
N ALA A 836 25.55 -32.96 -5.73
CA ALA A 836 26.65 -33.52 -4.93
C ALA A 836 27.37 -34.72 -5.60
N LYS A 837 26.79 -35.33 -6.65
CA LYS A 837 27.43 -36.45 -7.38
C LYS A 837 28.63 -36.02 -8.20
N PHE A 838 28.75 -34.72 -8.52
CA PHE A 838 29.79 -34.22 -9.40
C PHE A 838 31.05 -33.81 -8.63
N PRO A 839 32.26 -34.10 -9.13
CA PRO A 839 33.51 -33.78 -8.43
C PRO A 839 33.61 -32.30 -8.04
N GLY A 840 33.87 -32.04 -6.76
CA GLY A 840 34.02 -30.69 -6.20
C GLY A 840 32.72 -29.92 -5.99
N CYS A 841 31.57 -30.47 -6.37
CA CYS A 841 30.27 -29.85 -6.14
C CYS A 841 29.66 -30.32 -4.82
N SER A 842 28.82 -29.48 -4.21
CA SER A 842 27.94 -29.89 -3.12
C SER A 842 26.48 -29.76 -3.52
N GLY A 843 25.61 -30.40 -2.74
CA GLY A 843 24.19 -30.08 -2.70
C GLY A 843 23.94 -28.66 -2.21
N SER A 844 22.67 -28.22 -2.29
CA SER A 844 22.25 -26.91 -1.80
C SER A 844 22.63 -26.73 -0.34
N ARG A 845 23.27 -25.60 -0.07
CA ARG A 845 23.68 -25.18 1.27
C ARG A 845 22.55 -24.45 2.02
N CYS A 846 21.46 -24.14 1.31
CA CYS A 846 20.32 -23.37 1.80
C CYS A 846 18.98 -24.12 1.61
N LEU A 847 18.98 -25.46 1.68
CA LEU A 847 17.81 -26.29 1.36
C LEU A 847 16.51 -25.85 2.07
N LYS A 848 16.58 -25.52 3.36
CA LYS A 848 15.42 -25.04 4.13
C LYS A 848 14.81 -23.76 3.55
N ASP A 849 15.65 -22.87 3.02
CA ASP A 849 15.21 -21.63 2.38
C ASP A 849 14.66 -21.92 0.98
N ASN A 850 15.32 -22.81 0.22
CA ASN A 850 14.80 -23.25 -1.09
C ASN A 850 13.38 -23.83 -0.97
N ILE A 851 13.14 -24.75 -0.03
CA ILE A 851 11.84 -25.37 0.18
C ILE A 851 10.80 -24.31 0.59
N SER A 852 11.15 -23.41 1.51
CA SER A 852 10.25 -22.34 1.94
C SER A 852 9.87 -21.41 0.80
N ASP A 853 10.84 -20.98 -0.01
CA ASP A 853 10.59 -20.11 -1.17
C ASP A 853 9.73 -20.81 -2.23
N LEU A 854 9.97 -22.09 -2.49
CA LEU A 854 9.16 -22.89 -3.42
C LEU A 854 7.72 -23.04 -2.91
N LYS A 855 7.52 -23.27 -1.60
CA LYS A 855 6.19 -23.28 -0.96
C LYS A 855 5.49 -21.91 -1.06
N GLY A 856 6.20 -20.82 -0.77
CA GLY A 856 5.69 -19.45 -0.91
C GLY A 856 5.24 -19.12 -2.33
N ARG A 857 5.99 -19.56 -3.35
CA ARG A 857 5.61 -19.41 -4.77
C ARG A 857 4.30 -20.12 -5.08
N MET A 858 4.14 -21.37 -4.66
CA MET A 858 2.90 -22.11 -4.91
C MET A 858 1.70 -21.41 -4.28
N CYS A 859 1.84 -20.89 -3.05
CA CYS A 859 0.79 -20.09 -2.41
C CYS A 859 0.46 -18.84 -3.22
N ALA A 860 1.47 -18.10 -3.71
CA ALA A 860 1.27 -16.92 -4.57
C ALA A 860 0.57 -17.24 -5.90
N MET A 861 0.64 -18.48 -6.38
CA MET A 861 -0.01 -18.98 -7.60
C MET A 861 -1.31 -19.75 -7.33
N THR A 862 -1.70 -19.95 -6.07
CA THR A 862 -2.89 -20.73 -5.74
C THR A 862 -4.13 -19.89 -6.00
N TRP A 863 -4.92 -20.30 -7.00
CA TRP A 863 -6.20 -19.69 -7.31
C TRP A 863 -7.24 -20.16 -6.30
N LYS A 864 -7.44 -19.42 -5.20
CA LYS A 864 -8.68 -19.56 -4.41
C LYS A 864 -9.80 -19.01 -5.30
N LEU A 865 -10.75 -19.86 -5.65
CA LEU A 865 -11.93 -19.53 -6.45
C LEU A 865 -12.52 -18.18 -6.01
N CYS A 866 -12.69 -17.28 -6.98
CA CYS A 866 -13.38 -16.01 -6.84
C CYS A 866 -14.78 -16.15 -6.25
#